data_AF-A0A9D8J1N8-F1
#
_entry.id   AF-A0A9D8J1N8-F1
#
_cell.length_a   1.000
_cell.length_b   1.000
_cell.length_c   1.000
_cell.angle_alpha   90.00
_cell.angle_beta   90.00
_cell.angle_gamma   90.00
#
_symmetry.space_group_name_H-M   'P 1'
#
loop_
_entity.id
_entity.type
_entity.pdbx_description
1 polymer ?
#
loop_
_entity_poly.entity_id
_entity_poly.type
_entity_poly.pdbx_seq_one_letter_code
_entity_poly.pdbx_strand_id
1 'polypeptide(L)'
;PLGNLIWLDRERCIQCARCIRFQDEVAGEAVLAFDERGRNTQIISVSDPGFDSVFSGNTTDICPVGALTTADFRFGARPWELEAHASICMQCPVGCNTTLNTRREARAGGEVVVKRVMPRQNEEVNEIWLCDKGRFAYHYIESRRRITRPQVRRNRKLVRASWEAAAKLAAENFSKAKKDLIVLASGRLATEDLFNLKSLADHAGGKAILYSDMGGGDLAQLVGVGAGTNLGGMGRGDAILVVASDLYEEAPIWWLRVKQAADRGATLIVANPRETKLDRFAKYVIRYAYGDEVKTVHDLSRKNRIADEFAKAKNAVVFFGSEGLGLGGSSAVASACAHLLRETEHIGRPNNGLIGVWQRPNDQGALEMGFRPVPDLKKVFKGRVVYIAGADPAGDDPALAEALKEAKFIAVQDVLETATTELADAVFPARAFTEREGTVVSGERRVQRFYAAVPPRGDSKADFTITSLIAKQMGLILEGSSTSVVFDILTNSLEAFSDLSYARLAEVQGQWPIVGRGDLYYGGTTYENTQGLGVQLIPAAQLGGSLRIPKVRKQAARRPKEKELLAVPVNKLYDLGVTVASSELLSDRIGGATVVLHPSAAEKLGLGAGQRVRVSFDGVSDEALLRVDDTISTGVMLVPRSMGLAIREPVAARVQNPAKGR
;
A
#
# COMPACT_ATOMS: atom_id res chain seq x y z
N PRO A 1 -25.80 14.51 6.15
CA PRO A 1 -24.65 13.74 5.60
C PRO A 1 -25.13 12.32 5.28
N LEU A 2 -24.61 11.66 4.24
CA LEU A 2 -24.92 10.24 3.96
C LEU A 2 -24.05 9.30 4.81
N GLY A 3 -22.86 9.78 5.19
CA GLY A 3 -21.90 9.15 6.09
C GLY A 3 -20.85 10.19 6.50
N ASN A 4 -19.71 9.75 7.04
CA ASN A 4 -18.68 10.68 7.54
C ASN A 4 -17.94 11.41 6.41
N LEU A 5 -17.80 10.78 5.24
CA LEU A 5 -17.01 11.32 4.12
C LEU A 5 -17.83 12.13 3.12
N ILE A 6 -19.12 11.80 2.95
CA ILE A 6 -19.95 12.30 1.84
C ILE A 6 -21.20 13.00 2.34
N TRP A 7 -21.40 14.22 1.86
CA TRP A 7 -22.60 15.02 2.07
C TRP A 7 -23.57 14.84 0.92
N LEU A 8 -24.87 14.78 1.24
CA LEU A 8 -25.96 14.78 0.27
C LEU A 8 -26.87 15.99 0.50
N ASP A 9 -27.05 16.77 -0.55
CA ASP A 9 -28.07 17.79 -0.70
C ASP A 9 -29.17 17.25 -1.63
N ARG A 10 -30.29 16.83 -1.06
CA ARG A 10 -31.34 16.08 -1.77
C ARG A 10 -32.07 16.93 -2.80
N GLU A 11 -32.25 18.21 -2.54
CA GLU A 11 -32.97 19.14 -3.43
C GLU A 11 -32.23 19.35 -4.75
N ARG A 12 -30.91 19.18 -4.76
CA ARG A 12 -30.08 19.27 -5.96
C ARG A 12 -30.07 17.99 -6.80
N CYS A 13 -30.59 16.88 -6.27
CA CYS A 13 -30.53 15.58 -6.95
C CYS A 13 -31.49 15.57 -8.15
N ILE A 14 -30.95 15.21 -9.33
CA ILE A 14 -31.74 15.05 -10.56
C ILE A 14 -32.18 13.61 -10.83
N GLN A 15 -32.05 12.72 -9.83
CA GLN A 15 -32.51 11.32 -9.88
C GLN A 15 -31.95 10.49 -11.06
N CYS A 16 -30.73 10.80 -11.53
CA CYS A 16 -30.10 10.11 -12.67
C CYS A 16 -29.56 8.70 -12.36
N ALA A 17 -29.62 8.27 -11.10
CA ALA A 17 -29.15 6.98 -10.59
C ALA A 17 -27.63 6.69 -10.73
N ARG A 18 -26.79 7.60 -11.24
CA ARG A 18 -25.34 7.36 -11.42
C ARG A 18 -24.64 6.89 -10.15
N CYS A 19 -24.95 7.48 -8.99
CA CYS A 19 -24.37 7.10 -7.70
C CYS A 19 -24.81 5.70 -7.26
N ILE A 20 -26.10 5.35 -7.42
CA ILE A 20 -26.65 4.03 -7.11
C ILE A 20 -26.00 2.98 -8.04
N ARG A 21 -26.01 3.23 -9.35
CA ARG A 21 -25.43 2.33 -10.35
C ARG A 21 -23.94 2.10 -10.15
N PHE A 22 -23.18 3.14 -9.82
CA PHE A 22 -21.77 2.97 -9.49
C PHE A 22 -21.57 2.04 -8.28
N GLN A 23 -22.32 2.29 -7.21
CA GLN A 23 -22.22 1.50 -5.98
C GLN A 23 -22.60 0.04 -6.23
N ASP A 24 -23.69 -0.22 -6.94
CA ASP A 24 -24.13 -1.57 -7.27
C ASP A 24 -23.25 -2.25 -8.34
N GLU A 25 -23.14 -1.67 -9.54
CA GLU A 25 -22.53 -2.29 -10.71
C GLU A 25 -21.00 -2.29 -10.64
N VAL A 26 -20.37 -1.18 -10.22
CA VAL A 26 -18.90 -1.04 -10.26
C VAL A 26 -18.28 -1.49 -8.93
N ALA A 27 -18.68 -0.88 -7.82
CA ALA A 27 -18.13 -1.21 -6.51
C ALA A 27 -18.57 -2.60 -6.02
N GLY A 28 -19.76 -3.06 -6.45
CA GLY A 28 -20.34 -4.32 -5.96
C GLY A 28 -20.96 -4.18 -4.57
N GLU A 29 -21.32 -2.97 -4.16
CA GLU A 29 -21.80 -2.61 -2.82
C GLU A 29 -23.09 -1.80 -2.96
N ALA A 30 -24.25 -2.45 -3.02
CA ALA A 30 -25.55 -1.80 -3.19
C ALA A 30 -26.02 -1.06 -1.90
N VAL A 31 -25.23 -0.08 -1.45
CA VAL A 31 -25.42 0.67 -0.19
C VAL A 31 -26.19 1.97 -0.35
N LEU A 32 -26.58 2.32 -1.58
CA LEU A 32 -27.45 3.44 -1.92
C LEU A 32 -28.68 2.95 -2.68
N ALA A 33 -29.83 3.56 -2.41
CA ALA A 33 -31.08 3.23 -3.08
C ALA A 33 -31.95 4.49 -3.30
N PHE A 34 -32.94 4.36 -4.19
CA PHE A 34 -34.07 5.28 -4.19
C PHE A 34 -35.07 4.84 -3.13
N ASP A 35 -35.61 5.83 -2.45
CA ASP A 35 -36.76 5.71 -1.57
C ASP A 35 -37.90 6.58 -2.11
N GLU A 36 -39.13 6.24 -1.73
CA GLU A 36 -40.36 6.87 -2.24
C GLU A 36 -40.58 6.72 -3.76
N ARG A 37 -41.63 7.38 -4.29
CA ARG A 37 -41.98 7.39 -5.72
C ARG A 37 -42.43 8.76 -6.22
N GLY A 38 -42.39 8.94 -7.54
CA GLY A 38 -42.83 10.17 -8.20
C GLY A 38 -41.99 11.37 -7.76
N ARG A 39 -42.64 12.48 -7.42
CA ARG A 39 -41.93 13.70 -6.98
C ARG A 39 -41.20 13.56 -5.64
N ASN A 40 -41.59 12.59 -4.82
CA ASN A 40 -41.00 12.38 -3.50
C ASN A 40 -39.73 11.51 -3.55
N THR A 41 -39.39 10.96 -4.73
CA THR A 41 -38.24 10.07 -4.91
C THR A 41 -36.95 10.73 -4.41
N GLN A 42 -36.25 10.06 -3.51
CA GLN A 42 -35.02 10.58 -2.89
C GLN A 42 -33.95 9.51 -2.75
N ILE A 43 -32.69 9.94 -2.64
CA ILE A 43 -31.57 9.05 -2.35
C ILE A 43 -31.47 8.81 -0.84
N ILE A 44 -31.34 7.54 -0.47
CA ILE A 44 -31.01 7.09 0.89
C ILE A 44 -29.79 6.17 0.87
N SER A 45 -29.16 6.00 2.04
CA SER A 45 -28.25 4.90 2.27
C SER A 45 -28.98 3.76 2.96
N VAL A 46 -28.68 2.53 2.56
CA VAL A 46 -29.26 1.29 3.11
C VAL A 46 -28.23 0.45 3.88
N SER A 47 -27.09 1.05 4.23
CA SER A 47 -26.04 0.42 5.05
C SER A 47 -26.02 0.98 6.47
N ASP A 48 -25.51 0.19 7.41
CA ASP A 48 -25.12 0.63 8.75
C ASP A 48 -23.66 0.22 9.02
N PRO A 49 -22.72 1.16 9.22
CA PRO A 49 -22.92 2.61 9.26
C PRO A 49 -23.37 3.21 7.92
N GLY A 50 -23.91 4.43 7.97
CA GLY A 50 -24.41 5.15 6.80
C GLY A 50 -23.33 5.34 5.72
N PHE A 51 -23.66 4.93 4.50
CA PHE A 51 -22.81 4.92 3.32
C PHE A 51 -21.45 4.21 3.53
N ASP A 52 -21.52 2.95 3.94
CA ASP A 52 -20.36 2.11 4.20
C ASP A 52 -19.82 1.47 2.91
N SER A 53 -18.95 2.22 2.23
CA SER A 53 -18.18 1.75 1.08
C SER A 53 -16.80 2.38 1.10
N VAL A 54 -15.77 1.62 0.73
CA VAL A 54 -14.40 2.15 0.52
C VAL A 54 -14.25 2.92 -0.81
N PHE A 55 -15.32 3.02 -1.59
CA PHE A 55 -15.40 3.73 -2.86
C PHE A 55 -16.39 4.90 -2.83
N SER A 56 -16.83 5.32 -1.63
CA SER A 56 -17.90 6.32 -1.47
C SER A 56 -17.59 7.63 -2.19
N GLY A 57 -16.32 8.08 -2.19
CA GLY A 57 -15.86 9.29 -2.83
C GLY A 57 -15.98 9.32 -4.35
N ASN A 58 -16.02 8.17 -5.04
CA ASN A 58 -16.24 8.19 -6.50
C ASN A 58 -17.63 8.71 -6.86
N THR A 59 -18.60 8.64 -5.94
CA THR A 59 -19.93 9.19 -6.19
C THR A 59 -19.94 10.71 -6.34
N THR A 60 -18.95 11.41 -5.76
CA THR A 60 -18.81 12.87 -5.93
C THR A 60 -18.23 13.24 -7.29
N ASP A 61 -17.52 12.31 -7.93
CA ASP A 61 -16.84 12.51 -9.21
C ASP A 61 -17.74 12.17 -10.41
N ILE A 62 -18.87 11.51 -10.16
CA ILE A 62 -19.84 11.13 -11.21
C ILE A 62 -21.17 11.86 -11.07
N CYS A 63 -21.44 12.45 -9.89
CA CYS A 63 -22.63 13.26 -9.68
C CYS A 63 -22.54 14.52 -10.54
N PRO A 64 -23.43 14.71 -11.53
CA PRO A 64 -23.34 15.83 -12.46
C PRO A 64 -23.77 17.17 -11.83
N VAL A 65 -24.26 17.12 -10.59
CA VAL A 65 -24.83 18.24 -9.83
C VAL A 65 -24.18 18.31 -8.46
N GLY A 66 -24.27 19.46 -7.79
CA GLY A 66 -23.72 19.66 -6.45
C GLY A 66 -24.48 18.96 -5.32
N ALA A 67 -25.14 17.83 -5.60
CA ALA A 67 -25.88 17.03 -4.63
C ALA A 67 -24.94 16.22 -3.73
N LEU A 68 -23.93 15.56 -4.32
CA LEU A 68 -22.92 14.80 -3.58
C LEU A 68 -21.60 15.56 -3.54
N THR A 69 -21.10 15.84 -2.33
CA THR A 69 -19.82 16.54 -2.14
C THR A 69 -19.01 15.87 -1.03
N THR A 70 -17.68 15.82 -1.17
CA THR A 70 -16.81 15.35 -0.10
C THR A 70 -16.79 16.34 1.07
N ALA A 71 -16.58 15.82 2.28
CA ALA A 71 -16.57 16.62 3.51
C ALA A 71 -15.44 17.66 3.53
N ASP A 72 -14.26 17.34 3.01
CA ASP A 72 -13.09 18.23 2.95
C ASP A 72 -13.24 19.37 1.93
N PHE A 73 -13.94 19.13 0.82
CA PHE A 73 -14.06 20.10 -0.27
C PHE A 73 -15.30 20.99 -0.17
N ARG A 74 -16.34 20.56 0.55
CA ARG A 74 -17.58 21.33 0.71
C ARG A 74 -17.27 22.70 1.32
N PHE A 75 -17.58 23.76 0.57
CA PHE A 75 -17.26 25.16 0.92
C PHE A 75 -15.75 25.48 1.02
N GLY A 76 -14.87 24.63 0.48
CA GLY A 76 -13.43 24.84 0.46
C GLY A 76 -12.95 25.75 -0.68
N ALA A 77 -13.49 25.56 -1.89
CA ALA A 77 -13.19 26.38 -3.07
C ALA A 77 -14.23 26.17 -4.18
N ARG A 78 -14.23 27.02 -5.21
CA ARG A 78 -14.96 26.76 -6.45
C ARG A 78 -14.08 25.92 -7.39
N PRO A 79 -14.63 24.92 -8.11
CA PRO A 79 -13.83 24.05 -8.97
C PRO A 79 -12.97 24.76 -10.02
N TRP A 80 -13.47 25.86 -10.60
CA TRP A 80 -12.74 26.65 -11.61
C TRP A 80 -11.63 27.54 -11.05
N GLU A 81 -11.51 27.66 -9.73
CA GLU A 81 -10.40 28.37 -9.06
C GLU A 81 -9.21 27.45 -8.75
N LEU A 82 -9.31 26.16 -9.09
CA LEU A 82 -8.32 25.15 -8.76
C LEU A 82 -7.35 24.93 -9.92
N GLU A 83 -6.07 24.73 -9.59
CA GLU A 83 -5.06 24.24 -10.52
C GLU A 83 -4.89 22.73 -10.34
N ALA A 84 -4.88 22.00 -11.45
CA ALA A 84 -4.81 20.54 -11.47
C ALA A 84 -3.38 20.06 -11.72
N HIS A 85 -2.77 19.39 -10.74
CA HIS A 85 -1.43 18.81 -10.86
C HIS A 85 -1.50 17.28 -10.89
N ALA A 86 -0.91 16.64 -11.90
CA ALA A 86 -0.85 15.18 -11.98
C ALA A 86 0.02 14.59 -10.87
N SER A 87 -0.40 13.47 -10.30
CA SER A 87 0.34 12.74 -9.26
C SER A 87 -0.06 11.28 -9.22
N ILE A 88 0.54 10.52 -8.30
CA ILE A 88 0.27 9.09 -8.06
C ILE A 88 -0.09 8.88 -6.59
N CYS A 89 -1.06 8.00 -6.34
CA CYS A 89 -1.46 7.63 -4.98
C CYS A 89 -0.33 6.86 -4.26
N MET A 90 0.06 7.35 -3.08
CA MET A 90 1.17 6.79 -2.29
C MET A 90 0.71 5.87 -1.15
N GLN A 91 -0.42 5.14 -1.31
CA GLN A 91 -1.04 4.38 -0.21
C GLN A 91 -0.97 2.85 -0.36
N CYS A 92 -1.00 2.30 -1.56
CA CYS A 92 -1.05 0.85 -1.81
C CYS A 92 -0.37 0.52 -3.17
N PRO A 93 -0.11 -0.75 -3.51
CA PRO A 93 0.78 -1.15 -4.60
C PRO A 93 0.19 -0.96 -6.00
N VAL A 94 -1.06 -0.49 -6.12
CA VAL A 94 -1.73 -0.28 -7.41
C VAL A 94 -1.06 0.84 -8.20
N GLY A 95 -0.68 1.94 -7.54
CA GLY A 95 -0.19 3.14 -8.22
C GLY A 95 -1.29 3.89 -8.98
N CYS A 96 -2.43 4.13 -8.34
CA CYS A 96 -3.56 4.87 -8.95
C CYS A 96 -3.11 6.27 -9.39
N ASN A 97 -3.52 6.68 -10.59
CA ASN A 97 -3.26 8.01 -11.11
C ASN A 97 -4.23 9.00 -10.48
N THR A 98 -3.69 10.13 -10.01
CA THR A 98 -4.46 11.15 -9.29
C THR A 98 -4.16 12.54 -9.83
N THR A 99 -5.06 13.47 -9.53
CA THR A 99 -4.89 14.90 -9.71
C THR A 99 -5.01 15.57 -8.35
N LEU A 100 -3.96 16.28 -7.95
CA LEU A 100 -3.93 17.15 -6.79
C LEU A 100 -4.46 18.51 -7.22
N ASN A 101 -5.66 18.85 -6.78
CA ASN A 101 -6.22 20.18 -7.05
C ASN A 101 -5.74 21.15 -5.99
N THR A 102 -5.07 22.21 -6.40
CA THR A 102 -4.44 23.17 -5.49
C THR A 102 -5.02 24.56 -5.66
N ARG A 103 -4.86 25.37 -4.62
CA ARG A 103 -5.24 26.80 -4.63
C ARG A 103 -4.46 27.54 -3.56
N ARG A 104 -4.21 28.84 -3.79
CA ARG A 104 -3.85 29.76 -2.71
C ARG A 104 -4.98 29.88 -1.69
N GLU A 105 -4.66 29.72 -0.41
CA GLU A 105 -5.62 29.82 0.68
C GLU A 105 -5.23 30.90 1.70
N ALA A 106 -6.16 31.81 2.00
CA ALA A 106 -5.98 32.85 3.01
C ALA A 106 -5.75 32.29 4.43
N ARG A 107 -6.46 31.21 4.80
CA ARG A 107 -6.29 30.52 6.10
C ARG A 107 -4.89 29.88 6.25
N ALA A 108 -4.24 29.55 5.14
CA ALA A 108 -2.88 29.05 5.09
C ALA A 108 -1.84 30.18 4.86
N GLY A 109 -2.16 31.43 5.24
CA GLY A 109 -1.24 32.55 5.10
C GLY A 109 -0.95 32.93 3.64
N GLY A 110 -1.83 32.57 2.70
CA GLY A 110 -1.65 32.80 1.26
C GLY A 110 -0.83 31.73 0.53
N GLU A 111 -0.44 30.64 1.22
CA GLU A 111 0.23 29.51 0.61
C GLU A 111 -0.69 28.72 -0.34
N VAL A 112 -0.07 28.06 -1.32
CA VAL A 112 -0.75 27.11 -2.20
C VAL A 112 -0.89 25.79 -1.45
N VAL A 113 -2.13 25.32 -1.26
CA VAL A 113 -2.45 24.09 -0.54
C VAL A 113 -3.25 23.12 -1.42
N VAL A 114 -3.25 21.84 -1.06
CA VAL A 114 -4.11 20.85 -1.73
C VAL A 114 -5.53 21.01 -1.18
N LYS A 115 -6.52 21.11 -2.07
CA LYS A 115 -7.94 21.26 -1.73
C LYS A 115 -8.74 19.98 -1.85
N ARG A 116 -8.33 19.09 -2.74
CA ARG A 116 -8.91 17.76 -2.93
C ARG A 116 -8.02 16.93 -3.82
N VAL A 117 -8.11 15.62 -3.67
CA VAL A 117 -7.53 14.64 -4.60
C VAL A 117 -8.64 14.03 -5.43
N MET A 118 -8.44 14.01 -6.75
CA MET A 118 -9.36 13.42 -7.72
C MET A 118 -8.64 12.30 -8.49
N PRO A 119 -9.36 11.33 -9.05
CA PRO A 119 -8.76 10.35 -9.97
C PRO A 119 -8.31 11.02 -11.27
N ARG A 120 -7.13 10.63 -11.76
CA ARG A 120 -6.64 10.96 -13.10
C ARG A 120 -6.79 9.73 -13.99
N GLN A 121 -7.28 9.94 -15.20
CA GLN A 121 -7.68 8.87 -16.09
C GLN A 121 -6.48 8.04 -16.51
N ASN A 122 -6.53 6.74 -16.24
CA ASN A 122 -5.61 5.76 -16.79
C ASN A 122 -6.34 4.42 -16.92
N GLU A 123 -6.78 4.11 -18.13
CA GLU A 123 -7.55 2.90 -18.44
C GLU A 123 -6.75 1.61 -18.23
N GLU A 124 -5.42 1.69 -18.14
CA GLU A 124 -4.57 0.54 -17.84
C GLU A 124 -4.43 0.27 -16.33
N VAL A 125 -4.78 1.24 -15.47
CA VAL A 125 -4.56 1.15 -14.01
C VAL A 125 -5.86 1.30 -13.24
N ASN A 126 -6.36 2.54 -13.10
CA ASN A 126 -7.47 2.87 -12.21
C ASN A 126 -8.71 3.42 -12.94
N GLU A 127 -8.72 3.45 -14.27
CA GLU A 127 -9.76 4.10 -15.08
C GLU A 127 -9.96 5.53 -14.58
N ILE A 128 -11.12 5.84 -14.02
CA ILE A 128 -11.45 7.09 -13.33
C ILE A 128 -11.79 6.88 -11.85
N TRP A 129 -11.38 5.76 -11.26
CA TRP A 129 -11.74 5.37 -9.90
C TRP A 129 -10.61 5.60 -8.91
N LEU A 130 -11.00 5.84 -7.66
CA LEU A 130 -10.10 5.97 -6.52
C LEU A 130 -10.77 5.38 -5.26
N CYS A 131 -10.01 4.68 -4.43
CA CYS A 131 -10.52 4.32 -3.10
C CYS A 131 -10.49 5.53 -2.15
N ASP A 132 -11.30 5.49 -1.12
CA ASP A 132 -11.40 6.57 -0.13
C ASP A 132 -10.08 6.77 0.63
N LYS A 133 -9.30 5.71 0.87
CA LYS A 133 -7.93 5.83 1.42
C LYS A 133 -7.04 6.69 0.50
N GLY A 134 -7.05 6.41 -0.81
CA GLY A 134 -6.28 7.17 -1.78
C GLY A 134 -6.75 8.63 -1.93
N ARG A 135 -8.05 8.86 -1.74
CA ARG A 135 -8.68 10.18 -1.84
C ARG A 135 -8.40 11.08 -0.63
N PHE A 136 -8.46 10.52 0.57
CA PHE A 136 -8.47 11.31 1.82
C PHE A 136 -7.21 11.16 2.66
N ALA A 137 -6.28 10.24 2.35
CA ALA A 137 -5.08 10.11 3.16
C ALA A 137 -4.17 11.35 3.07
N TYR A 138 -4.20 12.15 1.99
CA TYR A 138 -3.28 13.28 1.78
C TYR A 138 -3.22 14.30 2.93
N HIS A 139 -4.27 14.41 3.76
CA HIS A 139 -4.30 15.29 4.93
C HIS A 139 -3.12 15.09 5.90
N TYR A 140 -2.48 13.90 5.92
CA TYR A 140 -1.28 13.70 6.77
C TYR A 140 -0.16 14.70 6.45
N ILE A 141 -0.11 15.23 5.23
CA ILE A 141 0.89 16.21 4.78
C ILE A 141 0.64 17.57 5.44
N GLU A 142 -0.62 17.85 5.76
CA GLU A 142 -1.06 19.08 6.41
C GLU A 142 -0.91 19.02 7.94
N SER A 143 -0.64 17.84 8.48
CA SER A 143 -0.47 17.59 9.92
C SER A 143 0.48 18.58 10.59
N ARG A 144 0.14 18.96 11.83
CA ARG A 144 0.98 19.80 12.68
C ARG A 144 2.29 19.12 13.11
N ARG A 145 2.37 17.79 12.96
CA ARG A 145 3.56 16.97 13.26
C ARG A 145 4.61 17.01 12.16
N ARG A 146 4.49 17.88 11.15
CA ARG A 146 5.49 18.01 10.07
C ARG A 146 6.85 18.43 10.61
N ILE A 147 7.87 17.65 10.25
CA ILE A 147 9.26 18.01 10.53
C ILE A 147 9.68 19.07 9.50
N THR A 148 10.05 20.26 9.98
CA THR A 148 10.36 21.42 9.12
C THR A 148 11.82 21.83 9.15
N ARG A 149 12.61 21.32 10.10
CA ARG A 149 14.05 21.62 10.25
C ARG A 149 14.81 20.40 10.75
N PRO A 150 16.10 20.25 10.41
CA PRO A 150 16.94 19.22 11.01
C PRO A 150 16.96 19.33 12.53
N GLN A 151 17.03 18.18 13.20
CA GLN A 151 17.14 18.10 14.64
C GLN A 151 18.27 17.15 15.02
N VAL A 152 18.98 17.44 16.11
CA VAL A 152 20.00 16.56 16.67
C VAL A 152 19.78 16.40 18.17
N ARG A 153 20.11 15.23 18.70
CA ARG A 153 19.96 14.96 20.13
C ARG A 153 21.10 15.60 20.91
N ARG A 154 20.75 16.49 21.85
CA ARG A 154 21.66 17.08 22.85
C ARG A 154 21.01 16.99 24.22
N ASN A 155 21.76 16.58 25.24
CA ASN A 155 21.26 16.43 26.61
C ASN A 155 19.94 15.64 26.68
N ARG A 156 19.88 14.51 25.95
CA ARG A 156 18.72 13.61 25.82
C ARG A 156 17.47 14.20 25.15
N LYS A 157 17.51 15.42 24.61
CA LYS A 157 16.39 16.04 23.88
C LYS A 157 16.78 16.36 22.45
N LEU A 158 15.82 16.25 21.53
CA LEU A 158 16.00 16.75 20.16
C LEU A 158 15.96 18.28 20.17
N VAL A 159 16.97 18.89 19.56
CA VAL A 159 17.05 20.35 19.38
C VAL A 159 17.28 20.66 17.90
N ARG A 160 16.73 21.77 17.43
CA ARG A 160 16.91 22.25 16.05
C ARG A 160 18.40 22.43 15.74
N ALA A 161 18.81 22.03 14.54
CA ALA A 161 20.18 22.10 14.06
C ALA A 161 20.24 22.67 12.64
N SER A 162 21.43 23.13 12.23
CA SER A 162 21.69 23.41 10.82
C SER A 162 21.83 22.12 10.02
N TRP A 163 21.54 22.19 8.72
CA TRP A 163 21.74 21.07 7.79
C TRP A 163 23.18 20.55 7.82
N GLU A 164 24.17 21.45 7.83
CA GLU A 164 25.58 21.08 7.88
C GLU A 164 25.93 20.30 9.14
N ALA A 165 25.50 20.78 10.32
CA ALA A 165 25.80 20.12 11.60
C ALA A 165 25.15 18.73 11.69
N ALA A 166 23.89 18.61 11.27
CA ALA A 166 23.17 17.33 11.30
C ALA A 166 23.76 16.33 10.28
N ALA A 167 24.04 16.77 9.05
CA ALA A 167 24.62 15.91 8.01
C ALA A 167 26.03 15.45 8.40
N LYS A 168 26.86 16.33 8.95
CA LYS A 168 28.19 15.99 9.45
C LYS A 168 28.14 14.94 10.57
N LEU A 169 27.23 15.11 11.53
CA LEU A 169 27.04 14.14 12.62
C LEU A 169 26.67 12.74 12.09
N ALA A 170 25.74 12.67 11.14
CA ALA A 170 25.37 11.40 10.50
C ALA A 170 26.55 10.79 9.73
N ALA A 171 27.21 11.58 8.88
CA ALA A 171 28.34 11.16 8.06
C ALA A 171 29.50 10.60 8.89
N GLU A 172 29.88 11.26 9.99
CA GLU A 172 30.94 10.78 10.88
C GLU A 172 30.63 9.41 11.48
N ASN A 173 29.37 9.16 11.85
CA ASN A 173 28.93 7.87 12.39
C ASN A 173 28.85 6.79 11.30
N PHE A 174 28.34 7.14 10.12
CA PHE A 174 28.19 6.22 9.00
C PHE A 174 29.55 5.75 8.48
N SER A 175 30.50 6.67 8.30
CA SER A 175 31.87 6.35 7.86
C SER A 175 32.63 5.45 8.84
N LYS A 176 32.38 5.59 10.15
CA LYS A 176 32.99 4.73 11.18
C LYS A 176 32.37 3.33 11.22
N ALA A 177 31.06 3.22 10.95
CA ALA A 177 30.33 1.97 11.06
C ALA A 177 30.69 0.94 9.98
N LYS A 178 30.92 1.40 8.73
CA LYS A 178 31.18 0.53 7.57
C LYS A 178 30.13 -0.59 7.45
N LYS A 179 30.53 -1.87 7.57
CA LYS A 179 29.66 -3.05 7.60
C LYS A 179 28.60 -3.06 8.70
N ASP A 180 28.77 -2.22 9.72
CA ASP A 180 27.83 -2.04 10.81
C ASP A 180 26.79 -0.94 10.58
N LEU A 181 26.82 -0.28 9.41
CA LEU A 181 25.77 0.59 8.93
C LEU A 181 24.62 -0.21 8.34
N ILE A 182 23.41 0.06 8.83
CA ILE A 182 22.15 -0.44 8.29
C ILE A 182 21.35 0.74 7.76
N VAL A 183 21.02 0.71 6.47
CA VAL A 183 20.06 1.63 5.84
C VAL A 183 18.73 0.90 5.71
N LEU A 184 17.76 1.27 6.55
CA LEU A 184 16.40 0.74 6.53
C LEU A 184 15.50 1.72 5.79
N ALA A 185 14.90 1.30 4.68
CA ALA A 185 13.98 2.12 3.90
C ALA A 185 12.66 1.39 3.65
N SER A 186 11.60 2.12 3.35
CA SER A 186 10.32 1.54 2.98
C SER A 186 9.91 1.87 1.55
N GLY A 187 8.98 1.09 0.97
CA GLY A 187 8.33 1.40 -0.30
C GLY A 187 7.41 2.62 -0.27
N ARG A 188 7.50 3.53 0.72
CA ARG A 188 6.87 4.86 0.66
C ARG A 188 7.72 5.87 -0.13
N LEU A 189 9.03 5.61 -0.25
CA LEU A 189 9.98 6.50 -0.91
C LEU A 189 9.91 6.38 -2.44
N ALA A 190 10.34 7.44 -3.14
CA ALA A 190 10.46 7.38 -4.59
C ALA A 190 11.65 6.49 -5.02
N THR A 191 11.63 6.02 -6.26
CA THR A 191 12.67 5.13 -6.79
C THR A 191 14.06 5.80 -6.75
N GLU A 192 14.13 7.11 -7.02
CA GLU A 192 15.37 7.89 -6.98
C GLU A 192 15.93 8.01 -5.55
N ASP A 193 15.05 8.10 -4.55
CA ASP A 193 15.45 8.13 -3.14
C ASP A 193 16.05 6.80 -2.71
N LEU A 194 15.37 5.71 -3.07
CA LEU A 194 15.80 4.35 -2.80
C LEU A 194 17.15 4.09 -3.47
N PHE A 195 17.32 4.52 -4.73
CA PHE A 195 18.58 4.41 -5.44
C PHE A 195 19.73 5.10 -4.70
N ASN A 196 19.59 6.38 -4.36
CA ASN A 196 20.65 7.10 -3.63
C ASN A 196 20.92 6.49 -2.25
N LEU A 197 19.89 6.04 -1.52
CA LEU A 197 20.06 5.36 -0.24
C LEU A 197 20.82 4.05 -0.38
N LYS A 198 20.53 3.27 -1.42
CA LYS A 198 21.25 2.04 -1.75
C LYS A 198 22.71 2.35 -2.11
N SER A 199 22.94 3.33 -2.98
CA SER A 199 24.29 3.76 -3.36
C SER A 199 25.10 4.21 -2.15
N LEU A 200 24.51 4.98 -1.23
CA LEU A 200 25.20 5.37 0.02
C LEU A 200 25.55 4.15 0.86
N ALA A 201 24.61 3.21 1.04
CA ALA A 201 24.85 1.98 1.80
C ALA A 201 26.00 1.18 1.20
N ASP A 202 26.02 1.01 -0.12
CA ASP A 202 27.05 0.24 -0.84
C ASP A 202 28.42 0.89 -0.75
N HIS A 203 28.53 2.20 -0.98
CA HIS A 203 29.80 2.94 -0.87
C HIS A 203 30.33 2.95 0.57
N ALA A 204 29.45 2.99 1.56
CA ALA A 204 29.81 2.87 2.97
C ALA A 204 30.19 1.43 3.36
N GLY A 205 29.93 0.44 2.52
CA GLY A 205 30.09 -0.99 2.84
C GLY A 205 29.05 -1.52 3.83
N GLY A 206 27.93 -0.82 3.99
CA GLY A 206 26.80 -1.17 4.85
C GLY A 206 25.80 -2.11 4.19
N LYS A 207 24.59 -2.18 4.74
CA LYS A 207 23.49 -3.00 4.20
C LYS A 207 22.22 -2.17 4.01
N ALA A 208 21.59 -2.34 2.86
CA ALA A 208 20.27 -1.79 2.57
C ALA A 208 19.18 -2.83 2.82
N ILE A 209 18.20 -2.51 3.67
CA ILE A 209 17.12 -3.41 4.10
C ILE A 209 15.77 -2.77 3.82
N LEU A 210 14.86 -3.54 3.24
CA LEU A 210 13.47 -3.13 3.05
C LEU A 210 12.68 -3.35 4.34
N TYR A 211 12.02 -2.31 4.83
CA TYR A 211 11.04 -2.41 5.90
C TYR A 211 9.73 -2.98 5.35
N SER A 212 9.60 -4.32 5.36
CA SER A 212 8.42 -5.05 4.91
C SER A 212 8.37 -6.44 5.54
N ASP A 213 7.16 -6.95 5.75
CA ASP A 213 6.93 -8.32 6.25
C ASP A 213 6.57 -9.30 5.10
N MET A 214 6.62 -8.84 3.85
CA MET A 214 6.24 -9.61 2.67
C MET A 214 7.46 -9.87 1.75
N GLY A 215 7.57 -11.10 1.24
CA GLY A 215 8.63 -11.51 0.32
C GLY A 215 8.10 -11.91 -1.06
N GLY A 216 8.97 -12.41 -1.92
CA GLY A 216 8.63 -12.79 -3.31
C GLY A 216 8.89 -11.72 -4.37
N GLY A 217 9.50 -10.59 -4.00
CA GLY A 217 9.87 -9.52 -4.93
C GLY A 217 10.84 -9.94 -6.03
N ASP A 218 11.79 -10.81 -5.69
CA ASP A 218 12.70 -11.47 -6.62
C ASP A 218 11.96 -12.30 -7.67
N LEU A 219 10.84 -12.93 -7.29
CA LEU A 219 10.01 -13.68 -8.21
C LEU A 219 9.19 -12.77 -9.12
N ALA A 220 8.71 -11.63 -8.62
CA ALA A 220 8.09 -10.62 -9.47
C ALA A 220 9.07 -10.03 -10.50
N GLN A 221 10.36 -9.89 -10.14
CA GLN A 221 11.41 -9.51 -11.09
C GLN A 221 11.60 -10.54 -12.21
N LEU A 222 11.56 -11.82 -11.84
CA LEU A 222 11.79 -12.94 -12.76
C LEU A 222 10.58 -13.25 -13.65
N VAL A 223 9.42 -13.47 -13.04
CA VAL A 223 8.19 -13.98 -13.69
C VAL A 223 6.97 -13.08 -13.46
N GLY A 224 7.21 -11.81 -13.11
CA GLY A 224 6.13 -10.82 -13.05
C GLY A 224 5.41 -10.66 -14.38
N VAL A 225 4.30 -9.94 -14.36
CA VAL A 225 3.51 -9.70 -15.57
C VAL A 225 4.35 -9.05 -16.68
N GLY A 226 4.17 -9.52 -17.91
CA GLY A 226 4.89 -8.98 -19.07
C GLY A 226 4.51 -7.55 -19.41
N ALA A 227 5.44 -6.82 -20.03
CA ALA A 227 5.18 -5.45 -20.48
C ALA A 227 4.07 -5.41 -21.53
N GLY A 228 3.09 -4.51 -21.36
CA GLY A 228 1.85 -4.44 -22.13
C GLY A 228 0.64 -5.09 -21.44
N THR A 229 0.78 -5.53 -20.18
CA THR A 229 -0.31 -6.07 -19.38
C THR A 229 -1.36 -5.01 -19.07
N ASN A 230 -2.63 -5.34 -19.31
CA ASN A 230 -3.79 -4.53 -19.00
C ASN A 230 -4.94 -5.42 -18.49
N LEU A 231 -5.17 -5.37 -17.17
CA LEU A 231 -6.25 -6.12 -16.50
C LEU A 231 -7.65 -5.75 -17.02
N GLY A 232 -7.82 -4.53 -17.56
CA GLY A 232 -9.05 -4.07 -18.19
C GLY A 232 -9.45 -4.85 -19.43
N GLY A 233 -8.48 -5.45 -20.11
CA GLY A 233 -8.71 -6.28 -21.30
C GLY A 233 -9.05 -7.74 -21.00
N MET A 234 -8.86 -8.20 -19.76
CA MET A 234 -9.07 -9.60 -19.41
C MET A 234 -10.55 -9.95 -19.35
N GLY A 235 -10.94 -11.11 -19.87
CA GLY A 235 -12.33 -11.56 -19.91
C GLY A 235 -12.43 -13.06 -20.22
N ARG A 236 -13.49 -13.44 -20.94
CA ARG A 236 -13.73 -14.84 -21.31
C ARG A 236 -12.50 -15.51 -21.93
N GLY A 237 -12.06 -16.62 -21.31
CA GLY A 237 -10.90 -17.40 -21.73
C GLY A 237 -9.59 -17.03 -21.03
N ASP A 238 -9.58 -15.98 -20.22
CA ASP A 238 -8.47 -15.66 -19.32
C ASP A 238 -8.74 -16.18 -17.90
N ALA A 239 -7.69 -16.35 -17.10
CA ALA A 239 -7.77 -16.77 -15.71
C ALA A 239 -7.06 -15.80 -14.77
N ILE A 240 -7.64 -15.60 -13.57
CA ILE A 240 -7.05 -14.82 -12.50
C ILE A 240 -7.11 -15.65 -11.22
N LEU A 241 -5.94 -15.88 -10.60
CA LEU A 241 -5.83 -16.49 -9.28
C LEU A 241 -5.48 -15.42 -8.26
N VAL A 242 -6.28 -15.31 -7.20
CA VAL A 242 -5.97 -14.48 -6.03
C VAL A 242 -5.71 -15.42 -4.85
N VAL A 243 -4.48 -15.43 -4.33
CA VAL A 243 -4.06 -16.34 -3.26
C VAL A 243 -3.47 -15.59 -2.06
N ALA A 244 -3.89 -16.00 -0.85
CA ALA A 244 -3.43 -15.42 0.42
C ALA A 244 -3.54 -13.87 0.43
N SER A 245 -4.63 -13.36 -0.12
CA SER A 245 -4.89 -11.92 -0.24
C SER A 245 -6.39 -11.63 -0.16
N ASP A 246 -6.71 -10.48 0.44
CA ASP A 246 -8.00 -9.82 0.38
C ASP A 246 -7.84 -8.48 -0.35
N LEU A 247 -8.04 -8.49 -1.67
CA LEU A 247 -7.83 -7.32 -2.52
C LEU A 247 -8.72 -6.13 -2.11
N TYR A 248 -9.86 -6.37 -1.46
CA TYR A 248 -10.72 -5.29 -0.99
C TYR A 248 -10.05 -4.47 0.12
N GLU A 249 -9.32 -5.13 1.02
CA GLU A 249 -8.58 -4.50 2.11
C GLU A 249 -7.18 -4.02 1.70
N GLU A 250 -6.52 -4.76 0.79
CA GLU A 250 -5.10 -4.53 0.45
C GLU A 250 -4.90 -3.66 -0.80
N ALA A 251 -5.73 -3.81 -1.83
CA ALA A 251 -5.57 -3.15 -3.13
C ALA A 251 -6.94 -2.89 -3.81
N PRO A 252 -7.75 -1.95 -3.29
CA PRO A 252 -9.17 -1.83 -3.68
C PRO A 252 -9.41 -1.58 -5.18
N ILE A 253 -8.48 -0.94 -5.89
CA ILE A 253 -8.65 -0.74 -7.34
C ILE A 253 -8.43 -2.04 -8.11
N TRP A 254 -7.47 -2.89 -7.73
CA TRP A 254 -7.35 -4.21 -8.35
C TRP A 254 -8.57 -5.08 -8.05
N TRP A 255 -9.19 -4.92 -6.87
CA TRP A 255 -10.51 -5.50 -6.62
C TRP A 255 -11.54 -5.15 -7.71
N LEU A 256 -11.66 -3.86 -8.07
CA LEU A 256 -12.57 -3.43 -9.15
C LEU A 256 -12.18 -4.06 -10.50
N ARG A 257 -10.89 -4.07 -10.85
CA ARG A 257 -10.40 -4.62 -12.13
C ARG A 257 -10.64 -6.13 -12.24
N VAL A 258 -10.38 -6.87 -11.17
CA VAL A 258 -10.57 -8.34 -11.11
C VAL A 258 -12.05 -8.69 -11.15
N LYS A 259 -12.90 -7.95 -10.42
CA LYS A 259 -14.36 -8.09 -10.49
C LYS A 259 -14.86 -7.84 -11.92
N GLN A 260 -14.45 -6.74 -12.56
CA GLN A 260 -14.84 -6.43 -13.93
C GLN A 260 -14.37 -7.51 -14.93
N ALA A 261 -13.18 -8.11 -14.73
CA ALA A 261 -12.72 -9.23 -15.54
C ALA A 261 -13.62 -10.46 -15.37
N ALA A 262 -14.04 -10.77 -14.14
CA ALA A 262 -15.00 -11.84 -13.86
C ALA A 262 -16.38 -11.56 -14.50
N ASP A 263 -16.87 -10.31 -14.43
CA ASP A 263 -18.12 -9.88 -15.09
C ASP A 263 -18.04 -10.05 -16.63
N ARG A 264 -16.85 -9.88 -17.22
CA ARG A 264 -16.57 -10.17 -18.65
C ARG A 264 -16.34 -11.67 -18.95
N GLY A 265 -16.44 -12.53 -17.95
CA GLY A 265 -16.35 -13.99 -18.08
C GLY A 265 -14.97 -14.61 -17.86
N ALA A 266 -14.01 -13.87 -17.30
CA ALA A 266 -12.72 -14.46 -16.88
C ALA A 266 -12.92 -15.49 -15.77
N THR A 267 -12.08 -16.52 -15.75
CA THR A 267 -12.08 -17.54 -14.70
C THR A 267 -11.38 -16.99 -13.46
N LEU A 268 -12.17 -16.46 -12.53
CA LEU A 268 -11.68 -16.00 -11.24
C LEU A 268 -11.62 -17.14 -10.22
N ILE A 269 -10.43 -17.40 -9.69
CA ILE A 269 -10.15 -18.36 -8.62
C ILE A 269 -9.69 -17.57 -7.38
N VAL A 270 -10.42 -17.71 -6.28
CA VAL A 270 -10.03 -17.13 -4.98
C VAL A 270 -9.60 -18.24 -4.03
N ALA A 271 -8.34 -18.21 -3.61
CA ALA A 271 -7.72 -19.19 -2.72
C ALA A 271 -7.27 -18.49 -1.43
N ASN A 272 -8.16 -18.43 -0.44
CA ASN A 272 -7.95 -17.72 0.82
C ASN A 272 -8.42 -18.60 2.01
N PRO A 273 -7.72 -18.61 3.16
CA PRO A 273 -8.14 -19.39 4.33
C PRO A 273 -9.46 -18.95 4.97
N ARG A 274 -9.92 -17.71 4.72
CA ARG A 274 -11.21 -17.19 5.19
C ARG A 274 -12.05 -16.66 4.02
N GLU A 275 -13.29 -16.30 4.32
CA GLU A 275 -14.13 -15.57 3.38
C GLU A 275 -13.62 -14.12 3.17
N THR A 276 -13.65 -13.70 1.92
CA THR A 276 -13.37 -12.36 1.44
C THR A 276 -14.55 -11.90 0.60
N LYS A 277 -14.70 -10.58 0.40
CA LYS A 277 -15.77 -10.09 -0.47
C LYS A 277 -15.67 -10.67 -1.90
N LEU A 278 -14.47 -11.08 -2.35
CA LEU A 278 -14.18 -11.41 -3.76
C LEU A 278 -14.82 -12.74 -4.17
N ASP A 279 -15.09 -13.58 -3.17
CA ASP A 279 -15.70 -14.88 -3.34
C ASP A 279 -17.05 -14.79 -4.06
N ARG A 280 -17.80 -13.69 -3.85
CA ARG A 280 -19.09 -13.46 -4.48
C ARG A 280 -19.02 -13.35 -6.01
N PHE A 281 -17.84 -13.05 -6.56
CA PHE A 281 -17.59 -12.92 -8.00
C PHE A 281 -16.73 -14.06 -8.55
N ALA A 282 -16.22 -14.92 -7.67
CA ALA A 282 -15.31 -15.99 -8.05
C ALA A 282 -16.09 -17.16 -8.67
N LYS A 283 -15.55 -17.72 -9.76
CA LYS A 283 -16.06 -18.99 -10.30
C LYS A 283 -15.67 -20.17 -9.42
N TYR A 284 -14.49 -20.10 -8.82
CA TYR A 284 -13.97 -21.10 -7.90
C TYR A 284 -13.46 -20.45 -6.63
N VAL A 285 -13.93 -20.95 -5.49
CA VAL A 285 -13.47 -20.56 -4.16
C VAL A 285 -12.79 -21.77 -3.52
N ILE A 286 -11.55 -21.60 -3.08
CA ILE A 286 -10.75 -22.64 -2.42
C ILE A 286 -10.44 -22.17 -1.00
N ARG A 287 -11.06 -22.84 -0.02
CA ARG A 287 -10.74 -22.67 1.40
C ARG A 287 -9.72 -23.69 1.85
N TYR A 288 -8.71 -23.24 2.57
CA TYR A 288 -7.67 -24.08 3.16
C TYR A 288 -7.37 -23.63 4.58
N ALA A 289 -6.70 -24.48 5.36
CA ALA A 289 -6.23 -24.11 6.68
C ALA A 289 -4.98 -23.24 6.58
N TYR A 290 -4.83 -22.24 7.46
CA TYR A 290 -3.60 -21.46 7.57
C TYR A 290 -2.38 -22.38 7.68
N GLY A 291 -1.38 -22.17 6.82
CA GLY A 291 -0.20 -23.04 6.66
C GLY A 291 -0.26 -24.02 5.48
N ASP A 292 -1.42 -24.20 4.84
CA ASP A 292 -1.60 -25.02 3.64
C ASP A 292 -1.55 -24.22 2.32
N GLU A 293 -1.25 -22.92 2.35
CA GLU A 293 -1.27 -22.03 1.18
C GLU A 293 -0.45 -22.60 0.01
N VAL A 294 0.79 -23.01 0.29
CA VAL A 294 1.72 -23.59 -0.69
C VAL A 294 1.19 -24.90 -1.25
N LYS A 295 0.58 -25.73 -0.39
CA LYS A 295 -0.01 -27.00 -0.80
C LYS A 295 -1.19 -26.76 -1.73
N THR A 296 -2.04 -25.79 -1.42
CA THR A 296 -3.17 -25.39 -2.27
C THR A 296 -2.70 -24.95 -3.65
N VAL A 297 -1.66 -24.11 -3.74
CA VAL A 297 -1.11 -23.69 -5.04
C VAL A 297 -0.52 -24.88 -5.81
N HIS A 298 0.16 -25.80 -5.13
CA HIS A 298 0.65 -27.03 -5.76
C HIS A 298 -0.50 -27.94 -6.23
N ASP A 299 -1.63 -27.99 -5.55
CA ASP A 299 -2.77 -28.78 -5.99
C ASP A 299 -3.42 -28.22 -7.27
N LEU A 300 -3.18 -26.94 -7.59
CA LEU A 300 -3.57 -26.32 -8.87
C LEU A 300 -2.69 -26.73 -10.05
N SER A 301 -1.60 -27.47 -9.85
CA SER A 301 -0.85 -28.11 -10.95
C SER A 301 -1.22 -29.60 -11.15
N ARG A 302 -2.12 -30.14 -10.31
CA ARG A 302 -2.59 -31.53 -10.40
C ARG A 302 -3.85 -31.63 -11.26
N LYS A 303 -4.09 -32.79 -11.88
CA LYS A 303 -5.28 -33.05 -12.71
C LYS A 303 -6.57 -32.92 -11.90
N ASN A 304 -7.18 -31.75 -11.98
CA ASN A 304 -8.52 -31.45 -11.47
C ASN A 304 -9.15 -30.36 -12.35
N ARG A 305 -10.46 -30.16 -12.22
CA ARG A 305 -11.20 -29.21 -13.07
C ARG A 305 -10.66 -27.78 -13.01
N ILE A 306 -10.25 -27.30 -11.82
CA ILE A 306 -9.76 -25.93 -11.63
C ILE A 306 -8.39 -25.77 -12.30
N ALA A 307 -7.49 -26.71 -12.05
CA ALA A 307 -6.17 -26.77 -12.65
C ALA A 307 -6.23 -26.84 -14.18
N ASP A 308 -7.12 -27.69 -14.72
CA ASP A 308 -7.31 -27.83 -16.17
C ASP A 308 -7.82 -26.52 -16.80
N GLU A 309 -8.71 -25.80 -16.12
CA GLU A 309 -9.24 -24.53 -16.62
C GLU A 309 -8.20 -23.40 -16.55
N PHE A 310 -7.42 -23.32 -15.47
CA PHE A 310 -6.32 -22.37 -15.33
C PHE A 310 -5.23 -22.63 -16.37
N ALA A 311 -4.82 -23.90 -16.56
CA ALA A 311 -3.78 -24.27 -17.51
C ALA A 311 -4.19 -24.05 -18.98
N LYS A 312 -5.48 -24.14 -19.31
CA LYS A 312 -6.02 -23.91 -20.66
C LYS A 312 -6.37 -22.45 -20.94
N ALA A 313 -6.23 -21.56 -19.96
CA ALA A 313 -6.49 -20.15 -20.16
C ALA A 313 -5.56 -19.59 -21.25
N LYS A 314 -6.03 -18.58 -21.99
CA LYS A 314 -5.19 -17.85 -22.95
C LYS A 314 -4.14 -17.02 -22.22
N ASN A 315 -4.59 -16.35 -21.16
CA ASN A 315 -3.78 -15.52 -20.30
C ASN A 315 -4.06 -15.89 -18.84
N ALA A 316 -3.03 -15.94 -18.00
CA ALA A 316 -3.19 -16.17 -16.57
C ALA A 316 -2.35 -15.21 -15.73
N VAL A 317 -3.02 -14.51 -14.80
CA VAL A 317 -2.38 -13.63 -13.82
C VAL A 317 -2.60 -14.18 -12.42
N VAL A 318 -1.53 -14.19 -11.61
CA VAL A 318 -1.61 -14.60 -10.20
C VAL A 318 -1.30 -13.40 -9.31
N PHE A 319 -2.27 -13.01 -8.48
CA PHE A 319 -2.07 -12.13 -7.34
C PHE A 319 -1.74 -12.94 -6.10
N PHE A 320 -0.63 -12.62 -5.44
CA PHE A 320 -0.31 -13.21 -4.14
C PHE A 320 -0.13 -12.12 -3.08
N GLY A 321 -0.65 -12.39 -1.89
CA GLY A 321 -0.54 -11.49 -0.74
C GLY A 321 0.28 -12.11 0.41
N SER A 322 0.02 -11.58 1.61
CA SER A 322 0.61 -12.07 2.85
C SER A 322 -0.44 -12.32 3.94
N GLU A 323 -1.70 -12.56 3.55
CA GLU A 323 -2.76 -12.86 4.51
C GLU A 323 -2.47 -14.16 5.26
N GLY A 324 -2.35 -14.07 6.58
CA GLY A 324 -1.97 -15.17 7.44
C GLY A 324 -0.50 -15.58 7.37
N LEU A 325 0.37 -14.80 6.73
CA LEU A 325 1.77 -15.18 6.47
C LEU A 325 2.76 -14.15 6.97
N GLY A 326 3.97 -14.59 7.30
CA GLY A 326 5.14 -13.71 7.45
C GLY A 326 5.99 -13.66 6.17
N LEU A 327 7.20 -13.09 6.29
CA LEU A 327 8.14 -12.93 5.18
C LEU A 327 8.48 -14.25 4.48
N GLY A 328 8.78 -15.28 5.26
CA GLY A 328 9.12 -16.59 4.70
C GLY A 328 7.93 -17.30 4.05
N GLY A 329 6.72 -17.11 4.59
CA GLY A 329 5.49 -17.73 4.09
C GLY A 329 5.07 -17.14 2.76
N SER A 330 5.00 -15.81 2.68
CA SER A 330 4.72 -15.10 1.43
C SER A 330 5.75 -15.41 0.34
N SER A 331 7.04 -15.50 0.70
CA SER A 331 8.10 -15.94 -0.24
C SER A 331 7.88 -17.37 -0.77
N ALA A 332 7.41 -18.29 0.08
CA ALA A 332 7.13 -19.67 -0.33
C ALA A 332 5.90 -19.77 -1.24
N VAL A 333 4.84 -19.01 -0.94
CA VAL A 333 3.63 -18.90 -1.79
C VAL A 333 3.98 -18.30 -3.15
N ALA A 334 4.73 -17.19 -3.17
CA ALA A 334 5.22 -16.59 -4.40
C ALA A 334 6.00 -17.61 -5.25
N SER A 335 6.87 -18.40 -4.60
CA SER A 335 7.66 -19.43 -5.30
C SER A 335 6.77 -20.51 -5.89
N ALA A 336 5.77 -20.98 -5.16
CA ALA A 336 4.80 -21.95 -5.66
C ALA A 336 4.00 -21.40 -6.86
N CYS A 337 3.57 -20.14 -6.78
CA CYS A 337 2.86 -19.46 -7.88
C CYS A 337 3.74 -19.30 -9.12
N ALA A 338 5.01 -18.96 -8.94
CA ALA A 338 5.98 -18.85 -10.02
C ALA A 338 6.20 -20.20 -10.72
N HIS A 339 6.26 -21.31 -9.97
CA HIS A 339 6.32 -22.66 -10.55
C HIS A 339 5.04 -23.00 -11.32
N LEU A 340 3.86 -22.73 -10.77
CA LEU A 340 2.58 -22.95 -11.45
C LEU A 340 2.51 -22.18 -12.79
N LEU A 341 2.86 -20.90 -12.79
CA LEU A 341 2.87 -20.07 -14.00
C LEU A 341 3.86 -20.58 -15.04
N ARG A 342 5.02 -21.08 -14.61
CA ARG A 342 6.01 -21.69 -15.52
C ARG A 342 5.53 -23.01 -16.10
N GLU A 343 4.96 -23.89 -15.28
CA GLU A 343 4.43 -25.20 -15.70
C GLU A 343 3.26 -25.08 -16.67
N THR A 344 2.49 -23.99 -16.55
CA THR A 344 1.35 -23.70 -17.43
C THR A 344 1.68 -22.74 -18.57
N GLU A 345 2.96 -22.38 -18.75
CA GLU A 345 3.44 -21.49 -19.82
C GLU A 345 2.80 -20.08 -19.81
N HIS A 346 2.42 -19.56 -18.65
CA HIS A 346 1.86 -18.22 -18.47
C HIS A 346 2.89 -17.22 -17.91
N ILE A 347 4.09 -17.17 -18.51
CA ILE A 347 5.13 -16.20 -18.17
C ILE A 347 5.70 -15.52 -19.43
N GLY A 348 6.30 -14.34 -19.26
CA GLY A 348 7.12 -13.70 -20.30
C GLY A 348 6.34 -13.03 -21.44
N ARG A 349 5.03 -12.77 -21.27
CA ARG A 349 4.20 -12.07 -22.26
C ARG A 349 3.12 -11.20 -21.57
N PRO A 350 2.49 -10.25 -22.26
CA PRO A 350 1.40 -9.42 -21.69
C PRO A 350 0.29 -10.27 -21.08
N ASN A 351 -0.32 -9.80 -19.98
CA ASN A 351 -1.41 -10.47 -19.24
C ASN A 351 -1.03 -11.84 -18.67
N ASN A 352 0.26 -12.12 -18.51
CA ASN A 352 0.75 -13.40 -18.01
C ASN A 352 1.87 -13.18 -17.00
N GLY A 353 1.69 -13.68 -15.78
CA GLY A 353 2.72 -13.61 -14.75
C GLY A 353 2.20 -13.34 -13.34
N LEU A 354 3.13 -12.99 -12.47
CA LEU A 354 2.92 -12.81 -11.03
C LEU A 354 2.77 -11.32 -10.66
N ILE A 355 1.84 -11.01 -9.76
CA ILE A 355 1.68 -9.67 -9.15
C ILE A 355 1.71 -9.84 -7.62
N GLY A 356 2.61 -9.12 -6.96
CA GLY A 356 2.63 -9.05 -5.50
C GLY A 356 1.72 -7.95 -4.98
N VAL A 357 0.84 -8.30 -4.03
CA VAL A 357 -0.03 -7.36 -3.31
C VAL A 357 0.75 -6.75 -2.15
N TRP A 358 1.73 -5.90 -2.49
CA TRP A 358 2.66 -5.32 -1.52
C TRP A 358 2.00 -4.41 -0.49
N GLN A 359 2.64 -4.25 0.67
CA GLN A 359 2.11 -3.43 1.77
C GLN A 359 2.22 -1.92 1.49
N ARG A 360 3.16 -1.49 0.65
CA ARG A 360 3.44 -0.07 0.34
C ARG A 360 3.50 0.17 -1.18
N PRO A 361 3.27 1.42 -1.64
CA PRO A 361 3.10 1.72 -3.06
C PRO A 361 4.30 1.40 -3.96
N ASN A 362 5.51 1.49 -3.41
CA ASN A 362 6.77 1.34 -4.14
C ASN A 362 7.68 0.24 -3.54
N ASP A 363 7.10 -0.75 -2.84
CA ASP A 363 7.89 -1.90 -2.35
C ASP A 363 8.55 -2.64 -3.52
N GLN A 364 7.84 -2.77 -4.66
CA GLN A 364 8.43 -3.31 -5.89
C GLN A 364 9.65 -2.48 -6.32
N GLY A 365 9.56 -1.14 -6.35
CA GLY A 365 10.68 -0.29 -6.71
C GLY A 365 11.86 -0.42 -5.75
N ALA A 366 11.63 -0.58 -4.45
CA ALA A 366 12.69 -0.86 -3.49
C ALA A 366 13.38 -2.21 -3.77
N LEU A 367 12.61 -3.23 -4.15
CA LEU A 367 13.14 -4.52 -4.58
C LEU A 367 13.93 -4.40 -5.90
N GLU A 368 13.47 -3.59 -6.84
CA GLU A 368 14.21 -3.25 -8.07
C GLU A 368 15.55 -2.56 -7.77
N MET A 369 15.59 -1.67 -6.78
CA MET A 369 16.83 -1.01 -6.33
C MET A 369 17.74 -1.92 -5.48
N GLY A 370 17.35 -3.18 -5.24
CA GLY A 370 18.16 -4.13 -4.50
C GLY A 370 17.98 -4.13 -2.98
N PHE A 371 16.98 -3.43 -2.44
CA PHE A 371 16.58 -3.61 -1.04
C PHE A 371 15.94 -4.99 -0.87
N ARG A 372 16.20 -5.64 0.27
CA ARG A 372 15.55 -6.91 0.62
C ARG A 372 15.07 -6.88 2.06
N PRO A 373 13.87 -7.41 2.36
CA PRO A 373 13.43 -7.56 3.74
C PRO A 373 14.22 -8.66 4.43
N VAL A 374 14.27 -8.60 5.76
CA VAL A 374 14.98 -9.57 6.60
C VAL A 374 14.03 -10.18 7.64
N PRO A 375 14.20 -11.45 8.03
CA PRO A 375 13.28 -12.10 8.96
C PRO A 375 13.27 -11.52 10.38
N ASP A 376 14.39 -10.94 10.84
CA ASP A 376 14.54 -10.51 12.23
C ASP A 376 15.23 -9.15 12.31
N LEU A 377 14.43 -8.09 12.24
CA LEU A 377 14.92 -6.71 12.37
C LEU A 377 15.48 -6.41 13.77
N LYS A 378 14.99 -7.06 14.83
CA LYS A 378 15.48 -6.84 16.20
C LYS A 378 16.96 -7.17 16.31
N LYS A 379 17.37 -8.31 15.76
CA LYS A 379 18.79 -8.71 15.70
C LYS A 379 19.64 -7.77 14.85
N VAL A 380 19.05 -7.13 13.84
CA VAL A 380 19.75 -6.21 12.95
C VAL A 380 20.08 -4.88 13.63
N PHE A 381 19.23 -4.36 14.51
CA PHE A 381 19.47 -3.07 15.17
C PHE A 381 20.55 -3.12 16.26
N LYS A 382 20.63 -4.24 16.99
CA LYS A 382 21.49 -4.38 18.16
C LYS A 382 22.95 -4.03 17.87
N GLY A 383 23.46 -2.99 18.53
CA GLY A 383 24.86 -2.56 18.46
C GLY A 383 25.29 -2.00 17.09
N ARG A 384 24.34 -1.67 16.20
CA ARG A 384 24.59 -1.13 14.85
C ARG A 384 24.37 0.37 14.78
N VAL A 385 24.83 0.97 13.70
CA VAL A 385 24.45 2.33 13.29
C VAL A 385 23.31 2.21 12.30
N VAL A 386 22.17 2.82 12.59
CA VAL A 386 20.94 2.63 11.81
C VAL A 386 20.51 3.96 11.20
N TYR A 387 20.32 3.97 9.89
CA TYR A 387 19.73 5.06 9.14
C TYR A 387 18.36 4.63 8.62
N ILE A 388 17.29 5.26 9.10
CA ILE A 388 15.91 4.90 8.79
C ILE A 388 15.30 5.98 7.89
N ALA A 389 14.68 5.57 6.79
CA ALA A 389 14.06 6.47 5.83
C ALA A 389 12.61 6.05 5.53
N GLY A 390 11.66 6.94 5.85
CA GLY A 390 10.24 6.73 5.55
C GLY A 390 9.62 5.49 6.21
N ALA A 391 10.02 5.17 7.45
CA ALA A 391 9.52 4.00 8.20
C ALA A 391 9.43 4.33 9.69
N ASP A 392 8.43 3.76 10.38
CA ASP A 392 8.23 3.91 11.83
C ASP A 392 8.26 2.55 12.58
N PRO A 393 9.40 1.82 12.56
CA PRO A 393 9.52 0.56 13.27
C PRO A 393 9.19 0.63 14.77
N ALA A 394 9.52 1.73 15.45
CA ALA A 394 9.22 1.88 16.88
C ALA A 394 7.72 2.08 17.16
N GLY A 395 6.99 2.75 16.26
CA GLY A 395 5.54 2.93 16.39
C GLY A 395 4.75 1.69 16.00
N ASP A 396 5.27 0.90 15.05
CA ASP A 396 4.62 -0.31 14.55
C ASP A 396 4.78 -1.53 15.48
N ASP A 397 5.86 -1.59 16.27
CA ASP A 397 6.17 -2.75 17.13
C ASP A 397 6.99 -2.34 18.36
N PRO A 398 6.44 -2.52 19.59
CA PRO A 398 7.16 -2.23 20.83
C PRO A 398 8.50 -2.97 20.96
N ALA A 399 8.59 -4.20 20.43
CA ALA A 399 9.83 -4.96 20.49
C ALA A 399 10.90 -4.40 19.54
N LEU A 400 10.51 -3.76 18.43
CA LEU A 400 11.42 -3.00 17.59
C LEU A 400 11.84 -1.68 18.25
N ALA A 401 10.93 -1.02 18.99
CA ALA A 401 11.27 0.16 19.78
C ALA A 401 12.36 -0.15 20.82
N GLU A 402 12.23 -1.25 21.57
CA GLU A 402 13.27 -1.69 22.51
C GLU A 402 14.58 -2.07 21.80
N ALA A 403 14.51 -2.79 20.67
CA ALA A 403 15.70 -3.14 19.90
C ALA A 403 16.44 -1.92 19.34
N LEU A 404 15.72 -0.86 18.96
CA LEU A 404 16.32 0.39 18.50
C LEU A 404 17.07 1.11 19.62
N LYS A 405 16.62 1.04 20.88
CA LYS A 405 17.35 1.61 22.02
C LYS A 405 18.72 0.95 22.23
N GLU A 406 18.94 -0.26 21.70
CA GLU A 406 20.23 -0.96 21.71
C GLU A 406 21.14 -0.59 20.51
N ALA A 407 20.69 0.26 19.59
CA ALA A 407 21.52 0.78 18.50
C ALA A 407 22.58 1.77 19.02
N LYS A 408 23.72 1.85 18.33
CA LYS A 408 24.82 2.78 18.68
C LYS A 408 24.55 4.22 18.25
N PHE A 409 23.83 4.39 17.15
CA PHE A 409 23.43 5.68 16.59
C PHE A 409 22.23 5.49 15.68
N ILE A 410 21.25 6.39 15.77
CA ILE A 410 20.03 6.35 14.97
C ILE A 410 19.88 7.67 14.22
N ALA A 411 19.88 7.62 12.88
CA ALA A 411 19.45 8.73 12.05
C ALA A 411 18.09 8.39 11.42
N VAL A 412 17.20 9.38 11.35
CA VAL A 412 15.88 9.22 10.74
C VAL A 412 15.64 10.35 9.74
N GLN A 413 15.20 10.02 8.53
CA GLN A 413 14.59 10.98 7.62
C GLN A 413 13.11 10.62 7.43
N ASP A 414 12.23 11.57 7.73
CA ASP A 414 10.79 11.39 7.65
C ASP A 414 10.09 12.73 7.42
N VAL A 415 8.84 12.64 6.99
CA VAL A 415 7.94 13.77 6.74
C VAL A 415 7.29 14.22 8.06
N LEU A 416 6.98 13.29 8.95
CA LEU A 416 6.28 13.51 10.22
C LEU A 416 7.12 13.08 11.42
N GLU A 417 6.88 13.71 12.57
CA GLU A 417 7.36 13.22 13.86
C GLU A 417 6.66 11.90 14.19
N THR A 418 7.43 10.85 14.42
CA THR A 418 6.99 9.48 14.70
C THR A 418 7.64 8.93 15.98
N ALA A 419 7.18 7.77 16.48
CA ALA A 419 7.82 7.12 17.62
C ALA A 419 9.30 6.79 17.33
N THR A 420 9.63 6.47 16.08
CA THR A 420 11.01 6.26 15.65
C THR A 420 11.84 7.54 15.70
N THR A 421 11.28 8.70 15.31
CA THR A 421 12.01 9.98 15.42
C THR A 421 12.31 10.35 16.87
N GLU A 422 11.45 10.00 17.82
CA GLU A 422 11.67 10.26 19.26
C GLU A 422 12.87 9.49 19.84
N LEU A 423 13.28 8.39 19.21
CA LEU A 423 14.47 7.62 19.58
C LEU A 423 15.73 8.10 18.86
N ALA A 424 15.60 8.90 17.80
CA ALA A 424 16.71 9.26 16.90
C ALA A 424 17.76 10.18 17.53
N ASP A 425 19.01 10.05 17.11
CA ASP A 425 20.11 10.98 17.42
C ASP A 425 20.20 12.13 16.41
N ALA A 426 19.77 11.90 15.17
CA ALA A 426 19.63 12.91 14.12
C ALA A 426 18.32 12.70 13.35
N VAL A 427 17.58 13.79 13.12
CA VAL A 427 16.33 13.77 12.36
C VAL A 427 16.43 14.76 11.20
N PHE A 428 16.08 14.32 10.00
CA PHE A 428 16.11 15.11 8.77
C PHE A 428 14.69 15.31 8.21
N PRO A 429 14.28 16.56 7.90
CA PRO A 429 12.95 16.84 7.35
C PRO A 429 12.88 16.46 5.87
N ALA A 430 12.14 15.40 5.56
CA ALA A 430 11.86 14.98 4.20
C ALA A 430 10.66 15.72 3.58
N ARG A 431 10.70 15.90 2.26
CA ARG A 431 9.57 16.45 1.48
C ARG A 431 8.50 15.38 1.28
N ALA A 432 7.24 15.76 1.42
CA ALA A 432 6.12 14.89 1.05
C ALA A 432 6.01 14.77 -0.48
N PHE A 433 5.36 13.72 -0.98
CA PHE A 433 5.20 13.50 -2.43
C PHE A 433 4.50 14.65 -3.18
N THR A 434 3.74 15.50 -2.47
CA THR A 434 3.08 16.69 -3.03
C THR A 434 4.04 17.87 -3.23
N GLU A 435 5.23 17.84 -2.61
CA GLU A 435 6.21 18.94 -2.54
C GLU A 435 7.41 18.73 -3.48
N ARG A 436 7.42 17.61 -4.21
CA ARG A 436 8.53 17.16 -5.05
C ARG A 436 8.03 16.28 -6.19
N GLU A 437 8.91 16.01 -7.13
CA GLU A 437 8.71 14.98 -8.15
C GLU A 437 9.53 13.72 -7.85
N GLY A 438 9.21 12.64 -8.57
CA GLY A 438 9.86 11.34 -8.44
C GLY A 438 9.12 10.27 -9.24
N THR A 439 9.60 9.04 -9.14
CA THR A 439 8.94 7.88 -9.73
C THR A 439 8.60 6.82 -8.69
N VAL A 440 7.58 5.99 -9.00
CA VAL A 440 7.22 4.78 -8.25
C VAL A 440 7.02 3.62 -9.21
N VAL A 441 7.30 2.41 -8.74
CA VAL A 441 7.06 1.14 -9.43
C VAL A 441 5.93 0.41 -8.72
N SER A 442 4.79 0.29 -9.39
CA SER A 442 3.62 -0.43 -8.85
C SER A 442 3.89 -1.94 -8.77
N GLY A 443 2.99 -2.70 -8.14
CA GLY A 443 3.09 -4.17 -8.11
C GLY A 443 2.92 -4.84 -9.47
N GLU A 444 2.29 -4.16 -10.44
CA GLU A 444 2.28 -4.53 -11.87
C GLU A 444 3.59 -4.17 -12.59
N ARG A 445 4.62 -3.76 -11.83
CA ARG A 445 5.92 -3.31 -12.33
C ARG A 445 5.84 -2.14 -13.30
N ARG A 446 4.85 -1.26 -13.12
CA ARG A 446 4.70 -0.03 -13.91
C ARG A 446 5.42 1.13 -13.22
N VAL A 447 6.42 1.69 -13.89
CA VAL A 447 7.10 2.92 -13.48
C VAL A 447 6.23 4.11 -13.84
N GLN A 448 5.84 4.91 -12.84
CA GLN A 448 5.00 6.09 -13.01
C GLN A 448 5.65 7.30 -12.35
N ARG A 449 5.55 8.46 -13.02
CA ARG A 449 6.07 9.74 -12.53
C ARG A 449 4.98 10.50 -11.78
N PHE A 450 5.34 11.10 -10.64
CA PHE A 450 4.53 12.08 -9.94
C PHE A 450 5.22 13.44 -9.92
N TYR A 451 4.44 14.52 -9.77
CA TYR A 451 4.91 15.90 -9.90
C TYR A 451 4.65 16.69 -8.62
N ALA A 452 5.45 17.73 -8.40
CA ALA A 452 5.20 18.68 -7.32
C ALA A 452 3.92 19.49 -7.58
N ALA A 453 3.10 19.66 -6.54
CA ALA A 453 1.84 20.40 -6.59
C ALA A 453 1.82 21.60 -5.63
N VAL A 454 2.56 21.52 -4.52
CA VAL A 454 2.64 22.57 -3.49
C VAL A 454 4.10 22.91 -3.18
N PRO A 455 4.40 24.12 -2.68
CA PRO A 455 5.75 24.45 -2.25
C PRO A 455 6.21 23.58 -1.06
N PRO A 456 7.52 23.30 -0.94
CA PRO A 456 8.06 22.60 0.22
C PRO A 456 7.80 23.31 1.54
N ARG A 457 7.53 22.55 2.60
CA ARG A 457 7.35 23.10 3.95
C ARG A 457 8.69 23.26 4.68
N GLY A 458 8.94 24.46 5.20
CA GLY A 458 10.16 24.77 5.96
C GLY A 458 11.44 24.50 5.17
N ASP A 459 12.46 23.96 5.85
CA ASP A 459 13.77 23.66 5.27
C ASP A 459 13.86 22.24 4.69
N SER A 460 12.71 21.59 4.44
CA SER A 460 12.64 20.20 3.97
C SER A 460 13.27 19.99 2.58
N LYS A 461 13.87 18.82 2.39
CA LYS A 461 14.53 18.41 1.15
C LYS A 461 14.02 17.06 0.66
N ALA A 462 14.15 16.79 -0.63
CA ALA A 462 13.89 15.45 -1.16
C ALA A 462 14.89 14.45 -0.54
N ASP A 463 14.46 13.22 -0.27
CA ASP A 463 15.25 12.21 0.42
C ASP A 463 16.55 11.87 -0.31
N PHE A 464 16.54 11.83 -1.65
CA PHE A 464 17.77 11.68 -2.45
C PHE A 464 18.76 12.83 -2.22
N THR A 465 18.27 14.07 -2.06
CA THR A 465 19.09 15.25 -1.72
C THR A 465 19.63 15.16 -0.30
N ILE A 466 18.82 14.73 0.68
CA ILE A 466 19.28 14.52 2.07
C ILE A 466 20.42 13.51 2.08
N THR A 467 20.23 12.39 1.37
CA THR A 467 21.22 11.33 1.23
C THR A 467 22.50 11.83 0.57
N SER A 468 22.40 12.64 -0.50
CA SER A 468 23.55 13.27 -1.17
C SER A 468 24.30 14.24 -0.24
N LEU A 469 23.59 15.04 0.58
CA LEU A 469 24.22 15.94 1.56
C LEU A 469 25.04 15.18 2.60
N ILE A 470 24.53 14.05 3.08
CA ILE A 470 25.27 13.17 4.01
C ILE A 470 26.46 12.53 3.28
N ALA A 471 26.24 11.99 2.09
CA ALA A 471 27.30 11.39 1.26
C ALA A 471 28.45 12.37 1.00
N LYS A 472 28.16 13.63 0.70
CA LYS A 472 29.16 14.68 0.51
C LYS A 472 30.04 14.88 1.74
N GLN A 473 29.46 14.83 2.95
CA GLN A 473 30.21 14.92 4.21
C GLN A 473 31.05 13.66 4.48
N MET A 474 30.72 12.53 3.86
CA MET A 474 31.52 11.30 3.86
C MET A 474 32.64 11.31 2.81
N GLY A 475 32.72 12.34 1.97
CA GLY A 475 33.65 12.40 0.83
C GLY A 475 33.18 11.63 -0.41
N LEU A 476 31.89 11.28 -0.47
CA LEU A 476 31.27 10.58 -1.59
C LEU A 476 30.52 11.56 -2.50
N ILE A 477 30.47 11.25 -3.79
CA ILE A 477 29.73 12.04 -4.79
C ILE A 477 28.48 11.25 -5.16
N LEU A 478 27.32 11.72 -4.70
CA LEU A 478 26.01 11.27 -5.16
C LEU A 478 25.23 12.48 -5.69
N GLU A 479 24.55 12.30 -6.82
CA GLU A 479 23.72 13.36 -7.39
C GLU A 479 22.58 13.71 -6.42
N GLY A 480 22.41 15.00 -6.14
CA GLY A 480 21.47 15.49 -5.14
C GLY A 480 20.70 16.75 -5.55
N SER A 481 20.97 17.27 -6.74
CA SER A 481 20.44 18.55 -7.23
C SER A 481 19.23 18.37 -8.14
N SER A 482 19.20 17.33 -8.97
CA SER A 482 18.12 17.07 -9.92
C SER A 482 17.61 15.64 -9.86
N THR A 483 16.30 15.47 -9.69
CA THR A 483 15.64 14.17 -9.70
C THR A 483 15.82 13.45 -11.04
N SER A 484 15.76 14.17 -12.16
CA SER A 484 15.89 13.57 -13.49
C SER A 484 17.30 13.02 -13.71
N VAL A 485 18.34 13.69 -13.19
CA VAL A 485 19.73 13.22 -13.32
C VAL A 485 19.96 11.99 -12.45
N VAL A 486 19.39 11.94 -11.24
CA VAL A 486 19.40 10.70 -10.43
C VAL A 486 18.73 9.56 -11.20
N PHE A 487 17.59 9.83 -11.84
CA PHE A 487 16.90 8.84 -12.65
C PHE A 487 17.73 8.38 -13.86
N ASP A 488 18.42 9.29 -14.55
CA ASP A 488 19.31 8.93 -15.66
C ASP A 488 20.50 8.07 -15.19
N ILE A 489 21.07 8.36 -14.01
CA ILE A 489 22.12 7.51 -13.42
C ILE A 489 21.55 6.13 -13.09
N LEU A 490 20.35 6.08 -12.52
CA LEU A 490 19.64 4.84 -12.19
C LEU A 490 19.39 3.99 -13.43
N THR A 491 18.85 4.56 -14.50
CA THR A 491 18.49 3.83 -15.74
C THR A 491 19.74 3.29 -16.44
N ASN A 492 20.85 4.03 -16.38
CA ASN A 492 22.15 3.56 -16.86
C ASN A 492 22.78 2.47 -15.96
N SER A 493 22.36 2.38 -14.69
CA SER A 493 22.92 1.41 -13.72
C SER A 493 22.14 0.09 -13.65
N LEU A 494 20.86 0.10 -14.03
CA LEU A 494 19.95 -1.04 -13.86
C LEU A 494 19.33 -1.43 -15.21
N GLU A 495 19.66 -2.62 -15.68
CA GLU A 495 19.20 -3.17 -16.97
C GLU A 495 17.68 -3.11 -17.14
N ALA A 496 16.91 -3.40 -16.08
CA ALA A 496 15.45 -3.35 -16.13
C ALA A 496 14.89 -1.97 -16.52
N PHE A 497 15.66 -0.89 -16.32
CA PHE A 497 15.27 0.50 -16.56
C PHE A 497 15.94 1.12 -17.79
N SER A 498 16.73 0.36 -18.57
CA SER A 498 17.65 0.91 -19.58
C SER A 498 17.00 1.83 -20.62
N ASP A 499 15.74 1.58 -20.97
CA ASP A 499 15.00 2.33 -22.00
C ASP A 499 14.10 3.43 -21.42
N LEU A 500 14.23 3.73 -20.14
CA LEU A 500 13.42 4.72 -19.45
C LEU A 500 14.16 6.06 -19.31
N SER A 501 13.38 7.13 -19.40
CA SER A 501 13.79 8.49 -19.08
C SER A 501 12.57 9.27 -18.57
N TYR A 502 12.80 10.40 -17.90
CA TYR A 502 11.69 11.28 -17.51
C TYR A 502 10.89 11.80 -18.71
N ALA A 503 11.53 11.98 -19.86
CA ALA A 503 10.86 12.33 -21.11
C ALA A 503 9.94 11.20 -21.57
N ARG A 504 10.42 9.96 -21.58
CA ARG A 504 9.62 8.77 -21.92
C ARG A 504 8.43 8.58 -20.97
N LEU A 505 8.63 8.79 -19.67
CA LEU A 505 7.57 8.69 -18.66
C LEU A 505 6.57 9.85 -18.72
N ALA A 506 6.93 10.98 -19.34
CA ALA A 506 6.05 12.12 -19.52
C ALA A 506 5.23 12.05 -20.82
N GLU A 507 5.52 11.10 -21.71
CA GLU A 507 4.79 10.95 -22.98
C GLU A 507 3.30 10.76 -22.77
N VAL A 508 2.51 11.65 -23.36
CA VAL A 508 1.06 11.66 -23.27
C VAL A 508 0.49 10.67 -24.27
N GLN A 509 -0.45 9.85 -23.82
CA GLN A 509 -1.19 8.92 -24.67
C GLN A 509 -2.68 9.24 -24.61
N GLY A 510 -3.34 9.18 -25.77
CA GLY A 510 -4.80 9.31 -25.83
C GLY A 510 -5.49 8.20 -25.04
N GLN A 511 -6.58 8.52 -24.36
CA GLN A 511 -7.40 7.56 -23.61
C GLN A 511 -8.85 7.63 -24.11
N TRP A 512 -9.53 6.48 -24.14
CA TRP A 512 -10.95 6.36 -24.46
C TRP A 512 -11.65 5.67 -23.30
N PRO A 513 -12.72 6.23 -22.69
CA PRO A 513 -13.41 7.51 -22.97
C PRO A 513 -12.61 8.78 -22.91
N ILE A 514 -13.03 9.76 -23.70
CA ILE A 514 -12.62 11.13 -23.46
C ILE A 514 -13.40 11.60 -22.23
N VAL A 515 -12.71 11.72 -21.10
CA VAL A 515 -13.26 12.23 -19.84
C VAL A 515 -12.93 13.71 -19.71
N GLY A 516 -13.89 14.52 -19.27
CA GLY A 516 -13.67 15.95 -18.97
C GLY A 516 -13.64 16.92 -20.17
N ARG A 517 -13.88 16.44 -21.40
CA ARG A 517 -13.87 17.29 -22.63
C ARG A 517 -15.16 17.26 -23.48
N GLY A 518 -16.26 16.66 -22.99
CA GLY A 518 -17.54 16.59 -23.72
C GLY A 518 -18.78 16.42 -22.82
N ASP A 519 -19.96 16.64 -23.39
CA ASP A 519 -21.25 16.74 -22.66
C ASP A 519 -21.68 15.47 -21.91
N LEU A 520 -21.18 14.29 -22.30
CA LEU A 520 -21.65 12.99 -21.78
C LEU A 520 -21.08 12.60 -20.40
N TYR A 521 -19.87 13.06 -20.05
CA TYR A 521 -19.15 12.66 -18.83
C TYR A 521 -18.78 13.87 -17.95
N TYR A 522 -19.72 14.80 -17.76
CA TYR A 522 -19.57 15.83 -16.74
C TYR A 522 -19.81 15.25 -15.34
N GLY A 523 -18.75 15.23 -14.53
CA GLY A 523 -18.73 14.74 -13.14
C GLY A 523 -17.97 15.66 -12.18
N GLY A 524 -17.79 16.94 -12.53
CA GLY A 524 -16.97 17.87 -11.74
C GLY A 524 -15.46 17.65 -11.83
N THR A 525 -15.01 16.70 -12.65
CA THR A 525 -13.64 16.49 -13.11
C THR A 525 -13.39 17.25 -14.41
N THR A 526 -12.86 18.46 -14.30
CA THR A 526 -12.38 19.25 -15.46
C THR A 526 -10.86 19.24 -15.43
N TYR A 527 -10.25 18.14 -15.83
CA TYR A 527 -8.81 18.12 -16.10
C TYR A 527 -8.55 17.60 -17.51
N GLU A 528 -7.55 18.20 -18.13
CA GLU A 528 -6.96 17.65 -19.33
C GLU A 528 -5.83 16.69 -18.91
N ASN A 529 -5.90 15.42 -19.29
CA ASN A 529 -4.78 14.52 -19.04
C ASN A 529 -3.65 14.82 -20.02
N THR A 530 -2.67 15.61 -19.57
CA THR A 530 -1.50 16.03 -20.35
C THR A 530 -0.22 15.35 -19.87
N GLN A 531 -0.31 14.26 -19.12
CA GLN A 531 0.86 13.60 -18.52
C GLN A 531 0.85 12.10 -18.77
N GLY A 532 2.05 11.52 -18.81
CA GLY A 532 2.20 10.10 -19.10
C GLY A 532 1.51 9.15 -18.12
N LEU A 533 1.32 7.93 -18.60
CA LEU A 533 0.57 6.84 -17.94
C LEU A 533 1.49 5.79 -17.31
N GLY A 534 2.81 6.00 -17.42
CA GLY A 534 3.85 5.08 -16.97
C GLY A 534 4.15 3.94 -17.93
N VAL A 535 5.26 3.26 -17.67
CA VAL A 535 5.80 2.20 -18.53
C VAL A 535 6.05 0.95 -17.68
N GLN A 536 5.61 -0.21 -18.14
CA GLN A 536 5.88 -1.49 -17.47
C GLN A 536 7.31 -1.95 -17.75
N LEU A 537 8.00 -2.36 -16.68
CA LEU A 537 9.29 -3.01 -16.77
C LEU A 537 9.13 -4.39 -17.43
N ILE A 538 10.16 -4.82 -18.15
CA ILE A 538 10.19 -6.13 -18.79
C ILE A 538 10.69 -7.17 -17.77
N PRO A 539 9.93 -8.25 -17.48
CA PRO A 539 10.43 -9.32 -16.62
C PRO A 539 11.53 -10.13 -17.28
N ALA A 540 12.41 -10.72 -16.46
CA ALA A 540 13.50 -11.56 -16.98
C ALA A 540 12.98 -12.71 -17.86
N ALA A 541 11.77 -13.21 -17.58
CA ALA A 541 11.11 -14.23 -18.39
C ALA A 541 10.76 -13.78 -19.82
N GLN A 542 10.54 -12.49 -20.04
CA GLN A 542 10.27 -11.93 -21.37
C GLN A 542 11.56 -11.61 -22.14
N LEU A 543 12.68 -11.34 -21.44
CA LEU A 543 13.99 -11.08 -22.06
C LEU A 543 14.70 -12.33 -22.63
N GLY A 544 14.18 -13.55 -22.36
CA GLY A 544 14.68 -14.77 -23.00
C GLY A 544 15.90 -15.44 -22.36
N GLY A 545 16.16 -15.23 -21.05
CA GLY A 545 17.27 -15.84 -20.31
C GLY A 545 16.95 -17.17 -19.60
N SER A 546 17.98 -17.82 -19.03
CA SER A 546 17.80 -19.03 -18.19
C SER A 546 17.08 -18.66 -16.87
N LEU A 547 15.84 -19.10 -16.73
CA LEU A 547 15.00 -18.83 -15.56
C LEU A 547 15.19 -19.87 -14.46
N ARG A 548 15.98 -19.52 -13.44
CA ARG A 548 16.09 -20.34 -12.22
C ARG A 548 15.15 -19.84 -11.13
N ILE A 549 13.92 -20.36 -11.12
CA ILE A 549 12.98 -20.14 -10.03
C ILE A 549 13.49 -20.87 -8.77
N PRO A 550 13.68 -20.18 -7.63
CA PRO A 550 14.03 -20.81 -6.36
C PRO A 550 13.11 -21.97 -6.00
N LYS A 551 13.65 -22.99 -5.34
CA LYS A 551 12.85 -24.10 -4.81
C LYS A 551 11.92 -23.57 -3.72
N VAL A 552 10.69 -24.08 -3.73
CA VAL A 552 9.70 -23.81 -2.68
C VAL A 552 10.27 -24.29 -1.35
N ARG A 553 10.44 -23.37 -0.41
CA ARG A 553 10.87 -23.72 0.95
C ARG A 553 9.66 -24.20 1.73
N LYS A 554 9.74 -25.41 2.28
CA LYS A 554 8.72 -25.89 3.23
C LYS A 554 8.81 -25.04 4.49
N GLN A 555 7.69 -24.42 4.86
CA GLN A 555 7.53 -23.84 6.18
C GLN A 555 6.92 -24.87 7.11
N ALA A 556 7.40 -24.94 8.35
CA ALA A 556 6.76 -25.75 9.36
C ALA A 556 5.44 -25.07 9.75
N ALA A 557 4.31 -25.71 9.46
CA ALA A 557 3.01 -25.25 9.95
C ALA A 557 3.04 -25.25 11.49
N ARG A 558 2.85 -24.07 12.10
CA ARG A 558 2.85 -23.92 13.54
C ARG A 558 1.53 -24.48 14.07
N ARG A 559 1.62 -25.54 14.89
CA ARG A 559 0.46 -26.16 15.54
C ARG A 559 0.46 -25.75 17.02
N PRO A 560 -0.48 -24.90 17.46
CA PRO A 560 -0.60 -24.50 18.86
C PRO A 560 -0.87 -25.70 19.79
N LYS A 561 -0.54 -25.57 21.09
CA LYS A 561 -0.85 -26.58 22.11
C LYS A 561 -2.35 -26.57 22.48
N GLU A 562 -2.79 -27.53 23.31
CA GLU A 562 -4.19 -27.81 23.69
C GLU A 562 -4.98 -26.66 24.38
N LYS A 563 -4.38 -25.47 24.55
CA LYS A 563 -5.00 -24.25 25.11
C LYS A 563 -4.57 -22.96 24.42
N GLU A 564 -3.92 -23.08 23.27
CA GLU A 564 -3.43 -21.95 22.47
C GLU A 564 -4.19 -21.90 21.16
N LEU A 565 -4.34 -20.69 20.62
CA LEU A 565 -4.88 -20.44 19.30
C LEU A 565 -3.74 -20.06 18.35
N LEU A 566 -3.92 -20.34 17.06
CA LEU A 566 -3.03 -19.85 16.03
C LEU A 566 -3.42 -18.40 15.72
N ALA A 567 -2.66 -17.45 16.24
CA ALA A 567 -2.82 -16.04 15.90
C ALA A 567 -2.17 -15.77 14.55
N VAL A 568 -2.96 -15.29 13.59
CA VAL A 568 -2.52 -15.05 12.23
C VAL A 568 -2.69 -13.58 11.85
N PRO A 569 -1.69 -12.97 11.19
CA PRO A 569 -1.78 -11.58 10.80
C PRO A 569 -2.66 -11.39 9.56
N VAL A 570 -3.61 -10.46 9.62
CA VAL A 570 -4.46 -10.06 8.48
C VAL A 570 -4.30 -8.57 8.17
N ASN A 571 -4.62 -8.15 6.95
CA ASN A 571 -4.50 -6.75 6.56
C ASN A 571 -5.84 -6.02 6.69
N LYS A 572 -5.79 -4.71 6.88
CA LYS A 572 -6.92 -3.80 6.85
C LYS A 572 -6.60 -2.59 6.00
N LEU A 573 -7.60 -2.07 5.29
CA LEU A 573 -7.45 -0.88 4.47
C LEU A 573 -7.16 0.34 5.35
N TYR A 574 -7.91 0.50 6.45
CA TYR A 574 -7.73 1.56 7.42
C TYR A 574 -7.05 0.99 8.67
N ASP A 575 -5.80 1.39 8.87
CA ASP A 575 -4.93 0.93 9.95
C ASP A 575 -4.40 2.13 10.76
N LEU A 576 -3.64 1.86 11.83
CA LEU A 576 -2.94 2.90 12.60
C LEU A 576 -1.62 3.33 11.94
N GLY A 577 -1.40 2.99 10.66
CA GLY A 577 -0.23 3.44 9.92
C GLY A 577 -0.20 4.97 9.86
N VAL A 578 1.01 5.54 9.93
CA VAL A 578 1.24 6.99 10.09
C VAL A 578 0.44 7.85 9.11
N THR A 579 0.32 7.43 7.85
CA THR A 579 -0.40 8.20 6.81
C THR A 579 -1.92 8.18 6.94
N VAL A 580 -2.49 7.14 7.57
CA VAL A 580 -3.93 6.98 7.77
C VAL A 580 -4.33 7.58 9.11
N ALA A 581 -3.62 7.22 10.18
CA ALA A 581 -3.86 7.72 11.53
C ALA A 581 -3.70 9.25 11.65
N SER A 582 -2.87 9.85 10.80
CA SER A 582 -2.68 11.31 10.76
C SER A 582 -3.65 12.04 9.82
N SER A 583 -4.58 11.33 9.15
CA SER A 583 -5.59 11.95 8.28
C SER A 583 -6.87 12.26 9.06
N GLU A 584 -7.33 13.51 8.97
CA GLU A 584 -8.47 14.01 9.73
C GLU A 584 -9.80 13.31 9.40
N LEU A 585 -9.98 12.85 8.16
CA LEU A 585 -11.24 12.22 7.72
C LEU A 585 -11.25 10.69 7.80
N LEU A 586 -10.09 10.05 7.98
CA LEU A 586 -10.00 8.58 7.97
C LEU A 586 -9.92 7.97 9.38
N SER A 587 -9.66 8.78 10.40
CA SER A 587 -9.56 8.35 11.80
C SER A 587 -10.75 7.50 12.25
N ASP A 588 -11.97 7.94 11.93
CA ASP A 588 -13.21 7.23 12.29
C ASP A 588 -13.36 5.86 11.61
N ARG A 589 -12.67 5.63 10.48
CA ARG A 589 -12.73 4.36 9.73
C ARG A 589 -11.73 3.31 10.21
N ILE A 590 -10.72 3.69 11.00
CA ILE A 590 -9.69 2.77 11.51
C ILE A 590 -10.32 1.78 12.52
N GLY A 591 -11.16 2.30 13.42
CA GLY A 591 -11.69 1.54 14.55
C GLY A 591 -10.64 1.28 15.64
N GLY A 592 -10.98 0.44 16.62
CA GLY A 592 -10.07 0.07 17.71
C GLY A 592 -9.23 -1.18 17.42
N ALA A 593 -8.25 -1.47 18.29
CA ALA A 593 -7.53 -2.74 18.30
C ALA A 593 -8.52 -3.90 18.48
N THR A 594 -8.59 -4.81 17.52
CA THR A 594 -9.54 -5.93 17.51
C THR A 594 -8.86 -7.25 17.25
N VAL A 595 -9.36 -8.32 17.85
CA VAL A 595 -9.07 -9.70 17.43
C VAL A 595 -10.36 -10.41 17.05
N VAL A 596 -10.28 -11.35 16.12
CA VAL A 596 -11.46 -12.10 15.65
C VAL A 596 -11.31 -13.58 16.01
N LEU A 597 -12.35 -14.15 16.64
CA LEU A 597 -12.45 -15.58 16.96
C LEU A 597 -13.72 -16.19 16.38
N HIS A 598 -13.73 -17.50 16.15
CA HIS A 598 -14.98 -18.21 15.92
C HIS A 598 -15.91 -18.13 17.15
N PRO A 599 -17.24 -17.96 16.99
CA PRO A 599 -18.18 -17.89 18.13
C PRO A 599 -18.02 -19.04 19.14
N SER A 600 -17.97 -20.28 18.68
CA SER A 600 -17.76 -21.45 19.56
C SER A 600 -16.39 -21.47 20.25
N ALA A 601 -15.36 -20.84 19.67
CA ALA A 601 -14.06 -20.73 20.32
C ALA A 601 -14.10 -19.68 21.44
N ALA A 602 -14.77 -18.54 21.19
CA ALA A 602 -15.03 -17.53 22.20
C ALA A 602 -15.85 -18.09 23.38
N GLU A 603 -16.91 -18.85 23.09
CA GLU A 603 -17.76 -19.49 24.09
C GLU A 603 -16.99 -20.48 24.97
N LYS A 604 -16.15 -21.35 24.37
CA LYS A 604 -15.26 -22.27 25.12
C LYS A 604 -14.29 -21.56 26.05
N LEU A 605 -13.87 -20.34 25.69
CA LEU A 605 -13.01 -19.49 26.52
C LEU A 605 -13.80 -18.65 27.53
N GLY A 606 -15.14 -18.70 27.52
CA GLY A 606 -16.02 -17.88 28.34
C GLY A 606 -15.91 -16.39 28.03
N LEU A 607 -15.79 -16.05 26.74
CA LEU A 607 -15.62 -14.69 26.23
C LEU A 607 -16.83 -14.30 25.35
N GLY A 608 -17.28 -13.05 25.46
CA GLY A 608 -18.38 -12.50 24.66
C GLY A 608 -17.91 -11.56 23.55
N ALA A 609 -18.69 -11.43 22.48
CA ALA A 609 -18.45 -10.43 21.44
C ALA A 609 -18.49 -9.00 22.03
N GLY A 610 -17.59 -8.13 21.57
CA GLY A 610 -17.42 -6.77 22.07
C GLY A 610 -16.66 -6.66 23.39
N GLN A 611 -16.34 -7.78 24.04
CA GLN A 611 -15.57 -7.79 25.29
C GLN A 611 -14.10 -7.40 25.05
N ARG A 612 -13.49 -6.64 25.96
CA ARG A 612 -12.03 -6.49 26.00
C ARG A 612 -11.37 -7.78 26.47
N VAL A 613 -10.39 -8.24 25.70
CA VAL A 613 -9.63 -9.47 25.95
C VAL A 613 -8.14 -9.15 26.04
N ARG A 614 -7.42 -9.90 26.87
CA ARG A 614 -5.97 -9.86 26.92
C ARG A 614 -5.43 -10.96 26.02
N VAL A 615 -4.58 -10.56 25.08
CA VAL A 615 -3.88 -11.43 24.15
C VAL A 615 -2.42 -11.53 24.60
N SER A 616 -1.89 -12.75 24.69
CA SER A 616 -0.49 -13.00 25.07
C SER A 616 0.19 -13.93 24.06
N PHE A 617 1.35 -13.54 23.56
CA PHE A 617 2.16 -14.30 22.59
C PHE A 617 3.64 -13.92 22.74
N ASP A 618 4.55 -14.88 22.55
CA ASP A 618 6.01 -14.67 22.56
C ASP A 618 6.56 -13.75 23.70
N GLY A 619 5.95 -13.82 24.89
CA GLY A 619 6.32 -13.02 26.07
C GLY A 619 5.73 -11.60 26.11
N VAL A 620 4.99 -11.18 25.08
CA VAL A 620 4.27 -9.90 24.99
C VAL A 620 2.81 -10.13 25.37
N SER A 621 2.18 -9.12 25.97
CA SER A 621 0.75 -9.14 26.22
C SER A 621 0.13 -7.75 26.06
N ASP A 622 -1.01 -7.69 25.38
CA ASP A 622 -1.76 -6.45 25.15
C ASP A 622 -3.26 -6.71 25.12
N GLU A 623 -4.07 -5.65 25.12
CA GLU A 623 -5.54 -5.71 25.13
C GLU A 623 -6.13 -5.37 23.76
N ALA A 624 -7.19 -6.10 23.39
CA ALA A 624 -7.95 -5.87 22.17
C ALA A 624 -9.45 -6.13 22.39
N LEU A 625 -10.29 -5.60 21.53
CA LEU A 625 -11.72 -5.91 21.49
C LEU A 625 -11.95 -7.23 20.73
N LEU A 626 -12.71 -8.13 21.33
CA LEU A 626 -13.10 -9.38 20.70
C LEU A 626 -14.24 -9.15 19.71
N ARG A 627 -14.02 -9.53 18.45
CA ARG A 627 -15.07 -9.73 17.45
C ARG A 627 -15.23 -11.23 17.19
N VAL A 628 -16.42 -11.62 16.73
CA VAL A 628 -16.69 -13.00 16.36
C VAL A 628 -17.07 -13.10 14.90
N ASP A 629 -16.62 -14.17 14.26
CA ASP A 629 -16.85 -14.47 12.84
C ASP A 629 -16.95 -15.99 12.70
N ASP A 630 -18.09 -16.50 12.23
CA ASP A 630 -18.33 -17.95 12.10
C ASP A 630 -17.71 -18.55 10.83
N THR A 631 -17.16 -17.72 9.94
CA THR A 631 -16.49 -18.17 8.72
C THR A 631 -15.04 -18.64 8.95
N ILE A 632 -14.47 -18.36 10.14
CA ILE A 632 -13.09 -18.70 10.47
C ILE A 632 -12.98 -19.97 11.34
N SER A 633 -11.85 -20.67 11.25
CA SER A 633 -11.64 -21.91 12.02
C SER A 633 -11.61 -21.67 13.54
N THR A 634 -12.17 -22.60 14.33
CA THR A 634 -12.20 -22.55 15.80
C THR A 634 -10.82 -22.53 16.46
N GLY A 635 -9.77 -22.95 15.75
CA GLY A 635 -8.39 -22.95 16.26
C GLY A 635 -7.59 -21.70 15.90
N VAL A 636 -8.21 -20.72 15.25
CA VAL A 636 -7.53 -19.54 14.68
C VAL A 636 -8.03 -18.26 15.32
N MET A 637 -7.13 -17.31 15.48
CA MET A 637 -7.43 -15.92 15.85
C MET A 637 -6.88 -14.98 14.78
N LEU A 638 -7.74 -14.16 14.17
CA LEU A 638 -7.28 -13.13 13.25
C LEU A 638 -6.82 -11.91 14.02
N VAL A 639 -5.65 -11.38 13.65
CA VAL A 639 -5.06 -10.20 14.25
C VAL A 639 -4.69 -9.21 13.14
N PRO A 640 -5.42 -8.09 12.99
CA PRO A 640 -5.09 -7.07 12.01
C PRO A 640 -3.72 -6.45 12.28
N ARG A 641 -2.87 -6.40 11.24
CA ARG A 641 -1.59 -5.69 11.28
C ARG A 641 -1.80 -4.21 11.53
N SER A 642 -0.83 -3.57 12.19
CA SER A 642 -0.84 -2.12 12.45
C SER A 642 -2.10 -1.65 13.18
N MET A 643 -2.64 -2.48 14.08
CA MET A 643 -3.82 -2.18 14.91
C MET A 643 -3.54 -2.38 16.41
N GLY A 644 -2.28 -2.23 16.83
CA GLY A 644 -1.83 -2.31 18.23
C GLY A 644 -1.16 -3.63 18.62
N LEU A 645 -1.60 -4.77 18.06
CA LEU A 645 -0.96 -6.07 18.28
C LEU A 645 0.10 -6.35 17.21
N ALA A 646 1.38 -6.35 17.61
CA ALA A 646 2.53 -6.51 16.70
C ALA A 646 2.78 -7.97 16.26
N ILE A 647 1.78 -8.62 15.68
CA ILE A 647 1.91 -9.95 15.07
C ILE A 647 2.21 -9.79 13.59
N ARG A 648 3.42 -10.18 13.16
CA ARG A 648 3.91 -10.06 11.77
C ARG A 648 3.92 -11.39 11.01
N GLU A 649 3.87 -12.50 11.75
CA GLU A 649 3.82 -13.86 11.25
C GLU A 649 2.95 -14.74 12.16
N PRO A 650 2.53 -15.94 11.74
CA PRO A 650 1.75 -16.84 12.60
C PRO A 650 2.45 -17.21 13.91
N VAL A 651 1.78 -16.95 15.03
CA VAL A 651 2.28 -17.27 16.38
C VAL A 651 1.25 -18.06 17.19
N ALA A 652 1.72 -18.81 18.17
CA ALA A 652 0.83 -19.39 19.17
C ALA A 652 0.49 -18.32 20.20
N ALA A 653 -0.80 -18.07 20.42
CA ALA A 653 -1.28 -17.05 21.32
C ALA A 653 -2.33 -17.59 22.31
N ARG A 654 -2.43 -16.95 23.46
CA ARG A 654 -3.50 -17.18 24.44
C ARG A 654 -4.38 -15.95 24.53
N VAL A 655 -5.68 -16.18 24.69
CA VAL A 655 -6.70 -15.15 24.86
C VAL A 655 -7.43 -15.40 26.17
N GLN A 656 -7.52 -14.39 27.02
CA GLN A 656 -8.15 -14.51 28.32
C GLN A 656 -8.90 -13.24 28.72
N ASN A 657 -9.85 -13.37 29.65
CA ASN A 657 -10.53 -12.23 30.25
C ASN A 657 -9.51 -11.44 31.11
N PRO A 658 -9.35 -10.11 30.92
CA PRO A 658 -8.43 -9.29 31.71
C PRO A 658 -8.67 -9.41 33.23
N ALA A 659 -9.93 -9.61 33.65
CA ALA A 659 -10.32 -9.72 35.06
C ALA A 659 -9.97 -11.06 35.71
N LYS A 660 -9.71 -12.12 34.92
CA LYS A 660 -9.33 -13.46 35.43
C LYS A 660 -7.81 -13.65 35.60
N GLY A 661 -7.01 -12.60 35.35
CA GLY A 661 -5.54 -12.64 35.34
C GLY A 661 -4.85 -11.93 36.50
N ARG A 662 -5.50 -11.79 37.66
CA ARG A 662 -4.85 -11.37 38.92
C ARG A 662 -4.66 -12.54 39.85
#